data_AF-A0A9W8YKE8-F1
#
_entry.id   AF-A0A9W8YKE8-F1
#
_cell.length_a   1.000
_cell.length_b   1.000
_cell.length_c   1.000
_cell.angle_alpha   90.00
_cell.angle_beta   90.00
_cell.angle_gamma   90.00
#
_symmetry.space_group_name_H-M   'P 1'
#
loop_
_entity.id
_entity.type
_entity.pdbx_description
1 polymer ?
#
loop_
_entity_poly.entity_id
_entity_poly.type
_entity_poly.pdbx_seq_one_letter_code
_entity_poly.pdbx_strand_id
1 'polypeptide(L)'
;MGLSKQPSKAILCMHGGGSSPDIFRFQTSSLRRALGHEYDFLYASAPHLATPGPDVLPFFAGMDPFYSWFRPEHDDPASEVVIFNKAVRRSVDIYTRNKPGVKIVGVLGFSQGAVASTMLLWQRQMGLVDWLPDVRFGILLCPGYSTVATEYMRAVCEQEDRGEEEIVVQLPTLHLHGRQDVMNLPQSRRMYATHYKGAKLIEFDGEHEVPTRAGDVKKVVEYVLRCYANASLLTSAIMSYSLPPPASQATPGLDFADKPYHTSRIDPVARFHENVAQVRRWIEDNLSNFSHLNEVIVLQLGSDTLPNQPLTIDATASPPILSTTIPSTPHKSITILPEYILDAVEGRMHSQHAFGKRATPTTLGAVPACFVPGGVPGLCTAVEDPEAALPKPTEDVAQLKRDLTKWGYAICANALSAEQVQVIRTAVEEQAEAERLVGVGHLDTAHKKVGDQPNQRVWNLPNKGDEFLDLLNHPLIDAIMPWFLGGNFSLFTMSANIAWPGTSGIYMHRDQMVMAPDTTAHAYVLNTMWYLTDVTDEKGATRVYPGSHVMNVLPDDMNHVGTSIPAAAPAGSCVLLDSRTWHSTGVNTTNETRPVILQSFCRFFVRQIENYQAILSDEVKAKLSERQRALLGLPSMKPGGKGQGFAAYNWPGTQVGRMRAAVGK
;
A
#
# COMPACT_ATOMS: atom_id res chain seq x y z
N MET A 1 15.58 -27.32 -10.24
CA MET A 1 15.42 -26.22 -11.21
C MET A 1 14.89 -26.80 -12.51
N GLY A 2 13.59 -26.66 -12.80
CA GLY A 2 13.05 -26.98 -14.12
C GLY A 2 13.24 -25.77 -15.02
N LEU A 3 14.00 -25.92 -16.11
CA LEU A 3 14.19 -24.89 -17.12
C LEU A 3 12.82 -24.52 -17.72
N SER A 4 12.38 -23.26 -17.57
CA SER A 4 11.16 -22.78 -18.21
C SER A 4 11.34 -22.87 -19.73
N LYS A 5 10.47 -23.63 -20.40
CA LYS A 5 10.47 -23.78 -21.86
C LYS A 5 10.30 -22.40 -22.51
N GLN A 6 11.20 -22.01 -23.41
CA GLN A 6 11.07 -20.75 -24.13
C GLN A 6 9.82 -20.76 -25.04
N PRO A 7 9.08 -19.64 -25.16
CA PRO A 7 7.93 -19.54 -26.05
C PRO A 7 8.33 -19.74 -27.51
N SER A 8 7.54 -20.50 -28.28
CA SER A 8 7.75 -20.68 -29.73
C SER A 8 7.04 -19.61 -30.59
N LYS A 9 6.31 -18.69 -29.95
CA LYS A 9 5.50 -17.65 -30.60
C LYS A 9 5.80 -16.30 -29.98
N ALA A 10 5.63 -15.22 -30.76
CA ALA A 10 5.81 -13.86 -30.30
C ALA A 10 4.73 -12.90 -30.82
N ILE A 11 4.52 -11.81 -30.08
CA ILE A 11 3.67 -10.67 -30.46
C ILE A 11 4.56 -9.45 -30.68
N LEU A 12 4.48 -8.86 -31.86
CA LEU A 12 5.14 -7.59 -32.20
C LEU A 12 4.37 -6.42 -31.57
N CYS A 13 5.02 -5.66 -30.71
CA CYS A 13 4.47 -4.60 -29.89
C CYS A 13 4.92 -3.23 -30.40
N MET A 14 3.97 -2.36 -30.72
CA MET A 14 4.18 -1.01 -31.25
C MET A 14 3.68 0.04 -30.26
N HIS A 15 4.61 0.82 -29.70
CA HIS A 15 4.32 1.80 -28.65
C HIS A 15 3.56 3.03 -29.16
N GLY A 16 2.94 3.80 -28.25
CA GLY A 16 2.29 5.07 -28.58
C GLY A 16 3.26 6.16 -29.05
N GLY A 17 2.75 7.23 -29.66
CA GLY A 17 3.58 8.39 -30.04
C GLY A 17 4.09 9.13 -28.80
N GLY A 18 5.34 9.59 -28.84
CA GLY A 18 5.98 10.21 -27.68
C GLY A 18 6.28 9.22 -26.55
N SER A 19 6.52 7.96 -26.89
CA SER A 19 6.83 6.87 -25.95
C SER A 19 8.07 6.09 -26.42
N SER A 20 8.41 4.98 -25.75
CA SER A 20 9.55 4.12 -26.09
C SER A 20 9.22 2.64 -25.92
N PRO A 21 10.02 1.73 -26.50
CA PRO A 21 9.87 0.29 -26.29
C PRO A 21 9.82 -0.11 -24.81
N ASP A 22 10.65 0.51 -23.96
CA ASP A 22 10.73 0.19 -22.53
C ASP A 22 9.49 0.66 -21.76
N ILE A 23 8.98 1.86 -22.08
CA ILE A 23 7.73 2.37 -21.52
C ILE A 23 6.57 1.46 -21.90
N PHE A 24 6.50 1.05 -23.18
CA PHE A 24 5.40 0.19 -23.62
C PHE A 24 5.50 -1.23 -23.04
N ARG A 25 6.70 -1.72 -22.79
CA ARG A 25 6.94 -2.97 -22.04
C ARG A 25 6.40 -2.88 -20.61
N PHE A 26 6.51 -1.74 -19.97
CA PHE A 26 5.89 -1.48 -18.68
C PHE A 26 4.36 -1.43 -18.78
N GLN A 27 3.82 -0.63 -19.70
CA GLN A 27 2.37 -0.45 -19.89
C GLN A 27 1.66 -1.78 -20.23
N THR A 28 2.33 -2.70 -20.91
CA THR A 28 1.80 -4.03 -21.27
C THR A 28 2.06 -5.11 -20.22
N SER A 29 2.53 -4.76 -19.02
CA SER A 29 2.89 -5.72 -17.95
C SER A 29 1.79 -6.73 -17.61
N SER A 30 0.53 -6.30 -17.52
CA SER A 30 -0.62 -7.19 -17.24
C SER A 30 -0.87 -8.21 -18.35
N LEU A 31 -0.79 -7.79 -19.62
CA LEU A 31 -0.94 -8.68 -20.78
C LEU A 31 0.25 -9.65 -20.88
N ARG A 32 1.46 -9.15 -20.64
CA ARG A 32 2.70 -9.93 -20.67
C ARG A 32 2.73 -10.99 -19.57
N ARG A 33 2.20 -10.68 -18.39
CA ARG A 33 2.00 -11.66 -17.31
C ARG A 33 0.99 -12.75 -17.70
N ALA A 34 -0.08 -12.39 -18.39
CA ALA A 34 -1.16 -13.32 -18.73
C ALA A 34 -0.86 -14.23 -19.94
N LEU A 35 -0.06 -13.75 -20.89
CA LEU A 35 0.30 -14.48 -22.12
C LEU A 35 1.74 -15.02 -22.13
N GLY A 36 2.58 -14.61 -21.18
CA GLY A 36 4.02 -14.87 -21.16
C GLY A 36 4.43 -16.34 -21.06
N HIS A 37 3.51 -17.25 -20.71
CA HIS A 37 3.77 -18.69 -20.72
C HIS A 37 3.75 -19.29 -22.14
N GLU A 38 3.07 -18.64 -23.08
CA GLU A 38 2.88 -19.12 -24.46
C GLU A 38 3.45 -18.18 -25.53
N TYR A 39 3.56 -16.88 -25.23
CA TYR A 39 3.97 -15.84 -26.16
C TYR A 39 5.11 -15.01 -25.58
N ASP A 40 6.11 -14.75 -26.39
CA ASP A 40 7.09 -13.70 -26.16
C ASP A 40 6.61 -12.34 -26.72
N PHE A 41 7.21 -11.26 -26.27
CA PHE A 41 6.82 -9.89 -26.64
C PHE A 41 8.02 -9.14 -27.23
N LEU A 42 7.93 -8.82 -28.52
CA LEU A 42 8.92 -8.05 -29.27
C LEU A 42 8.51 -6.58 -29.30
N TYR A 43 9.25 -5.69 -28.65
CA TYR A 43 8.96 -4.25 -28.67
C TYR A 43 9.77 -3.57 -29.76
N ALA A 44 9.11 -3.05 -30.79
CA ALA A 44 9.76 -2.32 -31.88
C ALA A 44 9.96 -0.85 -31.54
N SER A 45 11.07 -0.27 -32.01
CA SER A 45 11.40 1.15 -31.82
C SER A 45 10.93 1.96 -33.01
N ALA A 46 10.21 3.05 -32.75
CA ALA A 46 9.81 3.99 -33.79
C ALA A 46 11.01 4.84 -34.29
N PRO A 47 10.98 5.34 -35.54
CA PRO A 47 12.14 5.96 -36.19
C PRO A 47 12.39 7.43 -35.84
N HIS A 48 11.39 8.18 -35.39
CA HIS A 48 11.50 9.62 -35.20
C HIS A 48 11.61 9.98 -33.71
N LEU A 49 12.53 10.88 -33.37
CA LEU A 49 12.55 11.50 -32.04
C LEU A 49 11.30 12.38 -31.87
N ALA A 50 10.70 12.31 -30.69
CA ALA A 50 9.49 13.02 -30.35
C ALA A 50 9.57 13.65 -28.96
N THR A 51 8.70 14.62 -28.70
CA THR A 51 8.37 15.02 -27.34
C THR A 51 7.52 13.93 -26.67
N PRO A 52 7.57 13.81 -25.33
CA PRO A 52 6.75 12.83 -24.62
C PRO A 52 5.26 13.07 -24.87
N GLY A 53 4.49 11.97 -24.95
CA GLY A 53 3.04 12.02 -25.07
C GLY A 53 2.37 12.56 -23.79
N PRO A 54 1.11 13.04 -23.87
CA PRO A 54 0.41 13.65 -22.74
C PRO A 54 0.39 12.82 -21.46
N ASP A 55 0.28 11.49 -21.57
CA ASP A 55 0.17 10.56 -20.43
C ASP A 55 1.51 9.88 -20.07
N VAL A 56 2.62 10.33 -20.68
CA VAL A 56 3.95 9.77 -20.43
C VAL A 56 4.63 10.47 -19.25
N LEU A 57 4.47 11.79 -19.14
CA LEU A 57 4.99 12.56 -18.01
C LEU A 57 3.89 12.88 -17.00
N PRO A 58 4.21 12.97 -15.70
CA PRO A 58 5.54 12.85 -15.11
C PRO A 58 5.99 11.41 -14.83
N PHE A 59 5.12 10.41 -15.03
CA PHE A 59 5.35 9.04 -14.55
C PHE A 59 6.61 8.38 -15.13
N PHE A 60 6.95 8.66 -16.40
CA PHE A 60 8.15 8.14 -17.07
C PHE A 60 9.23 9.22 -17.26
N ALA A 61 9.33 10.19 -16.33
CA ALA A 61 10.43 11.16 -16.34
C ALA A 61 11.80 10.45 -16.26
N GLY A 62 12.76 10.87 -17.09
CA GLY A 62 14.09 10.26 -17.19
C GLY A 62 14.17 8.99 -18.06
N MET A 63 13.09 8.64 -18.77
CA MET A 63 13.09 7.56 -19.77
C MET A 63 13.19 8.07 -21.22
N ASP A 64 13.76 9.26 -21.41
CA ASP A 64 14.15 9.76 -22.72
C ASP A 64 15.26 8.89 -23.34
N PRO A 65 15.39 8.87 -24.70
CA PRO A 65 14.57 9.57 -25.69
C PRO A 65 13.18 8.96 -25.94
N PHE A 66 12.23 9.81 -26.34
CA PHE A 66 10.89 9.39 -26.79
C PHE A 66 10.79 9.38 -28.31
N TYR A 67 9.91 8.54 -28.85
CA TYR A 67 9.81 8.31 -30.28
C TYR A 67 8.37 8.34 -30.81
N SER A 68 8.22 8.65 -32.10
CA SER A 68 6.96 8.60 -32.85
C SER A 68 7.13 7.82 -34.16
N TRP A 69 6.04 7.17 -34.61
CA TRP A 69 6.02 6.36 -35.83
C TRP A 69 5.92 7.19 -37.10
N PHE A 70 5.23 8.33 -37.01
CA PHE A 70 5.00 9.25 -38.12
C PHE A 70 5.21 10.68 -37.63
N ARG A 71 5.80 11.53 -38.48
CA ARG A 71 5.93 12.96 -38.20
C ARG A 71 4.62 13.70 -38.48
N PRO A 72 4.25 14.72 -37.68
CA PRO A 72 3.08 15.56 -37.95
C PRO A 72 3.14 16.27 -39.31
N GLU A 73 4.34 16.67 -39.74
CA GLU A 73 4.62 17.33 -41.02
C GLU A 73 5.63 16.49 -41.82
N HIS A 74 5.33 16.23 -43.09
CA HIS A 74 6.20 15.52 -44.03
C HIS A 74 5.77 15.84 -45.47
N ASP A 75 6.74 15.84 -46.38
CA ASP A 75 6.53 16.25 -47.77
C ASP A 75 5.87 15.16 -48.64
N ASP A 76 6.04 13.88 -48.26
CA ASP A 76 5.54 12.72 -49.02
C ASP A 76 5.14 11.55 -48.09
N PRO A 77 3.86 11.15 -48.05
CA PRO A 77 3.37 9.99 -47.30
C PRO A 77 4.11 8.68 -47.62
N ALA A 78 4.48 8.44 -48.88
CA ALA A 78 5.14 7.19 -49.26
C ALA A 78 6.54 7.06 -48.64
N SER A 79 7.27 8.16 -48.58
CA SER A 79 8.59 8.23 -47.93
C SER A 79 8.53 7.95 -46.42
N GLU A 80 7.52 8.47 -45.70
CA GLU A 80 7.32 8.16 -44.27
C GLU A 80 7.05 6.66 -44.06
N VAL A 81 6.25 6.04 -44.93
CA VAL A 81 5.96 4.60 -44.85
C VAL A 81 7.21 3.75 -45.10
N VAL A 82 8.11 4.17 -45.98
CA VAL A 82 9.40 3.50 -46.19
C VAL A 82 10.27 3.56 -44.93
N ILE A 83 10.34 4.71 -44.26
CA ILE A 83 11.11 4.89 -43.01
C ILE A 83 10.52 4.02 -41.90
N PHE A 84 9.19 4.07 -41.75
CA PHE A 84 8.43 3.20 -40.86
C PHE A 84 8.76 1.72 -41.06
N ASN A 85 8.64 1.22 -42.31
CA ASN A 85 8.88 -0.18 -42.63
C ASN A 85 10.31 -0.61 -42.33
N LYS A 86 11.30 0.25 -42.61
CA LYS A 86 12.70 0.00 -42.26
C LYS A 86 12.90 -0.14 -40.75
N ALA A 87 12.25 0.69 -39.94
CA ALA A 87 12.37 0.66 -38.48
C ALA A 87 11.76 -0.61 -37.87
N VAL A 88 10.56 -0.99 -38.32
CA VAL A 88 9.90 -2.23 -37.87
C VAL A 88 10.70 -3.45 -38.31
N ARG A 89 11.12 -3.51 -39.59
CA ARG A 89 11.93 -4.61 -40.12
C ARG A 89 13.23 -4.78 -39.35
N ARG A 90 13.93 -3.68 -39.05
CA ARG A 90 15.16 -3.72 -38.22
C ARG A 90 14.91 -4.36 -36.86
N SER A 91 13.80 -4.00 -36.20
CA SER A 91 13.44 -4.56 -34.90
C SER A 91 13.14 -6.06 -34.99
N VAL A 92 12.43 -6.48 -36.05
CA VAL A 92 12.12 -7.89 -36.33
C VAL A 92 13.36 -8.70 -36.67
N ASP A 93 14.28 -8.17 -37.47
CA ASP A 93 15.53 -8.83 -37.85
C ASP A 93 16.44 -9.05 -36.63
N ILE A 94 16.55 -8.04 -35.76
CA ILE A 94 17.30 -8.14 -34.49
C ILE A 94 16.70 -9.23 -33.60
N TYR A 95 15.37 -9.23 -33.45
CA TYR A 95 14.68 -10.22 -32.62
C TYR A 95 14.84 -11.65 -33.16
N THR A 96 14.60 -11.83 -34.46
CA THR A 96 14.68 -13.14 -35.13
C THR A 96 16.09 -13.71 -35.06
N ARG A 97 17.12 -12.86 -35.17
CA ARG A 97 18.52 -13.27 -34.98
C ARG A 97 18.80 -13.73 -33.55
N ASN A 98 18.23 -13.07 -32.55
CA ASN A 98 18.44 -13.39 -31.14
C ASN A 98 17.58 -14.57 -30.66
N LYS A 99 16.46 -14.85 -31.33
CA LYS A 99 15.51 -15.93 -30.98
C LYS A 99 15.11 -16.74 -32.21
N PRO A 100 16.06 -17.49 -32.80
CA PRO A 100 15.79 -18.27 -34.00
C PRO A 100 14.69 -19.30 -33.74
N GLY A 101 13.73 -19.41 -34.66
CA GLY A 101 12.62 -20.37 -34.57
C GLY A 101 11.38 -19.87 -33.82
N VAL A 102 11.43 -18.70 -33.18
CA VAL A 102 10.23 -18.07 -32.60
C VAL A 102 9.45 -17.35 -33.70
N LYS A 103 8.20 -17.74 -33.91
CA LYS A 103 7.34 -17.15 -34.95
C LYS A 103 6.62 -15.91 -34.42
N ILE A 104 6.70 -14.79 -35.14
CA ILE A 104 5.90 -13.59 -34.82
C ILE A 104 4.50 -13.79 -35.41
N VAL A 105 3.52 -14.03 -34.54
CA VAL A 105 2.17 -14.49 -34.92
C VAL A 105 1.08 -13.46 -34.69
N GLY A 106 1.39 -12.35 -34.02
CA GLY A 106 0.44 -11.28 -33.77
C GLY A 106 1.10 -9.92 -33.69
N VAL A 107 0.29 -8.87 -33.86
CA VAL A 107 0.71 -7.48 -33.69
C VAL A 107 -0.16 -6.83 -32.60
N LEU A 108 0.45 -6.08 -31.69
CA LEU A 108 -0.21 -5.32 -30.64
C LEU A 108 0.26 -3.87 -30.71
N GLY A 109 -0.66 -2.94 -30.90
CA GLY A 109 -0.36 -1.52 -31.00
C GLY A 109 -1.20 -0.69 -30.05
N PHE A 110 -0.62 0.42 -29.57
CA PHE A 110 -1.33 1.40 -28.73
C PHE A 110 -1.24 2.80 -29.36
N SER A 111 -2.34 3.57 -29.36
CA SER A 111 -2.38 4.95 -29.83
C SER A 111 -1.83 5.09 -31.27
N GLN A 112 -0.81 5.92 -31.51
CA GLN A 112 -0.11 6.01 -32.81
C GLN A 112 0.50 4.67 -33.26
N GLY A 113 0.94 3.81 -32.33
CA GLY A 113 1.40 2.45 -32.61
C GLY A 113 0.30 1.52 -33.11
N ALA A 114 -0.96 1.76 -32.75
CA ALA A 114 -2.10 1.03 -33.30
C ALA A 114 -2.41 1.46 -34.74
N VAL A 115 -2.23 2.75 -35.08
CA VAL A 115 -2.28 3.23 -36.47
C VAL A 115 -1.18 2.55 -37.30
N ALA A 116 0.04 2.54 -36.79
CA ALA A 116 1.16 1.86 -37.42
C ALA A 116 0.91 0.35 -37.60
N SER A 117 0.29 -0.30 -36.60
CA SER A 117 -0.12 -1.71 -36.67
C SER A 117 -1.17 -1.94 -37.75
N THR A 118 -2.13 -1.02 -37.92
CA THR A 118 -3.16 -1.08 -38.98
C THR A 118 -2.51 -1.18 -40.35
N MET A 119 -1.57 -0.27 -40.62
CA MET A 119 -0.85 -0.22 -41.89
C MET A 119 0.01 -1.46 -42.13
N LEU A 120 0.73 -1.93 -41.10
CA LEU A 120 1.55 -3.14 -41.19
C LEU A 120 0.71 -4.39 -41.47
N LEU A 121 -0.43 -4.54 -40.80
CA LEU A 121 -1.35 -5.66 -41.01
C LEU A 121 -1.93 -5.65 -42.42
N TRP A 122 -2.31 -4.47 -42.92
CA TRP A 122 -2.78 -4.31 -44.29
C TRP A 122 -1.66 -4.60 -45.29
N GLN A 123 -0.47 -4.02 -45.16
CA GLN A 123 0.68 -4.29 -46.04
C GLN A 123 1.02 -5.78 -46.10
N ARG A 124 0.96 -6.47 -44.96
CA ARG A 124 1.12 -7.92 -44.91
C ARG A 124 0.02 -8.65 -45.69
N GLN A 125 -1.24 -8.23 -45.57
CA GLN A 125 -2.36 -8.79 -46.33
C GLN A 125 -2.19 -8.57 -47.85
N MET A 126 -1.62 -7.44 -48.25
CA MET A 126 -1.33 -7.10 -49.65
C MET A 126 -0.06 -7.80 -50.19
N GLY A 127 0.70 -8.51 -49.35
CA GLY A 127 1.96 -9.14 -49.76
C GLY A 127 3.15 -8.17 -49.86
N LEU A 128 3.01 -6.93 -49.39
CA LEU A 128 4.05 -5.89 -49.40
C LEU A 128 5.10 -6.08 -48.28
N VAL A 129 4.77 -6.91 -47.30
CA VAL A 129 5.62 -7.23 -46.13
C VAL A 129 5.74 -8.75 -46.02
N ASP A 130 6.54 -9.33 -46.90
CA ASP A 130 6.83 -10.77 -46.97
C ASP A 130 7.68 -11.29 -45.79
N TRP A 131 8.46 -10.41 -45.17
CA TRP A 131 9.33 -10.68 -44.03
C TRP A 131 8.58 -10.87 -42.70
N LEU A 132 7.25 -10.73 -42.68
CA LEU A 132 6.41 -10.99 -41.50
C LEU A 132 5.28 -12.01 -41.79
N PRO A 133 5.61 -13.24 -42.25
CA PRO A 133 4.65 -14.11 -42.92
C PRO A 133 3.64 -14.76 -41.96
N ASP A 134 4.02 -14.98 -40.70
CA ASP A 134 3.27 -15.81 -39.74
C ASP A 134 2.17 -15.05 -38.98
N VAL A 135 1.98 -13.74 -39.20
CA VAL A 135 0.98 -12.94 -38.47
C VAL A 135 -0.45 -13.42 -38.74
N ARG A 136 -1.20 -13.70 -37.68
CA ARG A 136 -2.56 -14.24 -37.70
C ARG A 136 -3.60 -13.32 -37.09
N PHE A 137 -3.21 -12.43 -36.17
CA PHE A 137 -4.14 -11.53 -35.49
C PHE A 137 -3.51 -10.17 -35.15
N GLY A 138 -4.37 -9.18 -34.90
CA GLY A 138 -3.99 -7.86 -34.40
C GLY A 138 -4.76 -7.45 -33.14
N ILE A 139 -4.12 -6.69 -32.25
CA ILE A 139 -4.72 -6.07 -31.07
C ILE A 139 -4.47 -4.57 -31.13
N LEU A 140 -5.53 -3.78 -31.22
CA LEU A 140 -5.48 -2.33 -31.42
C LEU A 140 -6.05 -1.64 -30.18
N LEU A 141 -5.18 -1.01 -29.41
CA LEU A 141 -5.52 -0.34 -28.16
C LEU A 141 -5.63 1.17 -28.41
N CYS A 142 -6.81 1.74 -28.17
CA CYS A 142 -7.11 3.16 -28.30
C CYS A 142 -6.51 3.79 -29.59
N PRO A 143 -6.78 3.22 -30.79
CA PRO A 143 -6.13 3.69 -32.02
C PRO A 143 -6.49 5.12 -32.36
N GLY A 144 -5.51 5.91 -32.82
CA GLY A 144 -5.78 7.20 -33.46
C GLY A 144 -6.28 7.04 -34.90
N TYR A 145 -6.46 8.17 -35.60
CA TYR A 145 -6.72 8.20 -37.04
C TYR A 145 -5.61 8.95 -37.76
N SER A 146 -5.10 8.38 -38.86
CA SER A 146 -4.07 9.03 -39.70
C SER A 146 -4.54 9.13 -41.13
N THR A 147 -4.64 10.37 -41.64
CA THR A 147 -4.90 10.67 -43.05
C THR A 147 -3.80 10.13 -43.93
N VAL A 148 -2.55 10.27 -43.51
CA VAL A 148 -1.34 9.85 -44.22
C VAL A 148 -1.33 8.34 -44.47
N ALA A 149 -1.62 7.55 -43.44
CA ALA A 149 -1.73 6.10 -43.58
C ALA A 149 -2.88 5.72 -44.53
N THR A 150 -3.99 6.44 -44.46
CA THR A 150 -5.16 6.20 -45.31
C THR A 150 -4.89 6.54 -46.78
N GLU A 151 -4.27 7.69 -47.04
CA GLU A 151 -3.91 8.16 -48.38
C GLU A 151 -2.87 7.25 -49.02
N TYR A 152 -1.87 6.78 -48.25
CA TYR A 152 -0.92 5.78 -48.73
C TYR A 152 -1.63 4.47 -49.14
N MET A 153 -2.54 3.95 -48.32
CA MET A 153 -3.29 2.72 -48.64
C MET A 153 -4.13 2.90 -49.91
N ARG A 154 -4.80 4.05 -50.06
CA ARG A 154 -5.56 4.39 -51.28
C ARG A 154 -4.65 4.49 -52.50
N ALA A 155 -3.56 5.23 -52.41
CA ALA A 155 -2.64 5.43 -53.53
C ALA A 155 -2.07 4.08 -54.03
N VAL A 156 -1.76 3.15 -53.13
CA VAL A 156 -1.32 1.80 -53.51
C VAL A 156 -2.45 0.99 -54.13
N CYS A 157 -3.68 1.03 -53.59
CA CYS A 157 -4.83 0.38 -54.23
C CYS A 157 -5.11 0.93 -55.63
N GLU A 158 -5.06 2.25 -55.81
CA GLU A 158 -5.22 2.91 -57.12
C GLU A 158 -4.12 2.49 -58.11
N GLN A 159 -2.87 2.39 -57.66
CA GLN A 159 -1.75 1.94 -58.50
C GLN A 159 -1.85 0.47 -58.91
N GLU A 160 -2.47 -0.38 -58.09
CA GLU A 160 -2.68 -1.80 -58.36
C GLU A 160 -4.01 -2.11 -59.07
N ASP A 161 -4.78 -1.10 -59.48
CA ASP A 161 -6.13 -1.22 -60.09
C ASP A 161 -7.13 -1.97 -59.17
N ARG A 162 -7.09 -1.65 -57.87
CA ARG A 162 -7.91 -2.26 -56.82
C ARG A 162 -8.94 -1.26 -56.30
N GLY A 163 -10.13 -1.74 -55.96
CA GLY A 163 -11.22 -0.87 -55.49
C GLY A 163 -10.95 -0.24 -54.12
N GLU A 164 -11.58 0.90 -53.82
CA GLU A 164 -11.49 1.55 -52.49
C GLU A 164 -11.88 0.60 -51.34
N GLU A 165 -12.69 -0.43 -51.61
CA GLU A 165 -13.08 -1.45 -50.63
C GLU A 165 -11.90 -2.32 -50.13
N GLU A 166 -10.74 -2.22 -50.78
CA GLU A 166 -9.53 -2.97 -50.45
C GLU A 166 -8.59 -2.26 -49.47
N ILE A 167 -8.92 -1.04 -49.03
CA ILE A 167 -8.17 -0.31 -47.98
C ILE A 167 -8.45 -0.84 -46.56
N VAL A 168 -9.05 -2.03 -46.43
CA VAL A 168 -9.46 -2.61 -45.15
C VAL A 168 -8.62 -3.81 -44.74
N VAL A 169 -8.32 -3.90 -43.44
CA VAL A 169 -7.74 -5.07 -42.80
C VAL A 169 -8.84 -6.11 -42.58
N GLN A 170 -8.69 -7.27 -43.21
CA GLN A 170 -9.60 -8.43 -43.06
C GLN A 170 -9.04 -9.48 -42.09
N LEU A 171 -7.74 -9.40 -41.80
CA LEU A 171 -7.08 -10.23 -40.81
C LEU A 171 -7.80 -10.07 -39.45
N PRO A 172 -8.02 -11.15 -38.67
CA PRO A 172 -8.70 -11.05 -37.40
C PRO A 172 -8.07 -9.98 -36.50
N THR A 173 -8.87 -9.00 -36.11
CA THR A 173 -8.41 -7.96 -35.17
C THR A 173 -9.35 -7.76 -34.00
N LEU A 174 -8.77 -7.40 -32.86
CA LEU A 174 -9.49 -6.98 -31.66
C LEU A 174 -9.16 -5.52 -31.36
N HIS A 175 -10.19 -4.69 -31.30
CA HIS A 175 -10.12 -3.29 -30.94
C HIS A 175 -10.57 -3.11 -29.50
N LEU A 176 -9.77 -2.39 -28.72
CA LEU A 176 -10.12 -1.98 -27.36
C LEU A 176 -10.14 -0.47 -27.27
N HIS A 177 -11.30 0.10 -26.96
CA HIS A 177 -11.46 1.54 -26.82
C HIS A 177 -11.78 1.90 -25.37
N GLY A 178 -11.04 2.86 -24.80
CA GLY A 178 -11.37 3.43 -23.50
C GLY A 178 -12.61 4.32 -23.59
N ARG A 179 -13.65 4.04 -22.82
CA ARG A 179 -14.90 4.84 -22.84
C ARG A 179 -14.70 6.27 -22.34
N GLN A 180 -13.62 6.51 -21.59
CA GLN A 180 -13.27 7.80 -21.01
C GLN A 180 -12.18 8.52 -21.83
N ASP A 181 -11.71 7.93 -22.93
CA ASP A 181 -10.78 8.56 -23.90
C ASP A 181 -11.52 9.60 -24.75
N VAL A 182 -12.03 10.66 -24.13
CA VAL A 182 -12.92 11.64 -24.79
C VAL A 182 -12.28 12.31 -26.01
N MET A 183 -10.95 12.46 -26.02
CA MET A 183 -10.21 13.11 -27.09
C MET A 183 -9.96 12.19 -28.29
N ASN A 184 -9.62 10.92 -28.06
CA ASN A 184 -9.18 10.01 -29.12
C ASN A 184 -10.22 8.91 -29.46
N LEU A 185 -11.23 8.67 -28.63
CA LEU A 185 -12.33 7.74 -28.92
C LEU A 185 -13.05 7.99 -30.26
N PRO A 186 -13.35 9.25 -30.67
CA PRO A 186 -13.93 9.50 -32.00
C PRO A 186 -13.02 9.03 -33.14
N GLN A 187 -11.70 9.17 -32.97
CA GLN A 187 -10.71 8.71 -33.94
C GLN A 187 -10.62 7.19 -33.96
N SER A 188 -10.64 6.54 -32.79
CA SER A 188 -10.65 5.07 -32.68
C SER A 188 -11.87 4.46 -33.35
N ARG A 189 -13.06 5.05 -33.13
CA ARG A 189 -14.31 4.63 -33.78
C ARG A 189 -14.28 4.85 -35.28
N ARG A 190 -13.71 5.97 -35.74
CA ARG A 190 -13.52 6.25 -37.17
C ARG A 190 -12.62 5.18 -37.81
N MET A 191 -11.43 4.97 -37.26
CA MET A 191 -10.48 3.96 -37.75
C MET A 191 -11.12 2.56 -37.81
N TYR A 192 -11.82 2.14 -36.75
CA TYR A 192 -12.54 0.86 -36.72
C TYR A 192 -13.60 0.77 -37.84
N ALA A 193 -14.35 1.83 -38.09
CA ALA A 193 -15.42 1.84 -39.09
C ALA A 193 -14.90 1.87 -40.53
N THR A 194 -13.74 2.49 -40.79
CA THR A 194 -13.25 2.74 -42.16
C THR A 194 -12.15 1.81 -42.64
N HIS A 195 -11.38 1.18 -41.73
CA HIS A 195 -10.17 0.42 -42.10
C HIS A 195 -10.23 -1.06 -41.77
N TYR A 196 -11.40 -1.58 -41.35
CA TYR A 196 -11.52 -2.96 -40.90
C TYR A 196 -12.80 -3.63 -41.39
N LYS A 197 -12.68 -4.93 -41.74
CA LYS A 197 -13.81 -5.79 -42.09
C LYS A 197 -13.76 -7.06 -41.26
N GLY A 198 -14.78 -7.29 -40.42
CA GLY A 198 -14.83 -8.46 -39.52
C GLY A 198 -14.01 -8.33 -38.24
N ALA A 199 -13.58 -7.12 -37.87
CA ALA A 199 -12.94 -6.84 -36.58
C ALA A 199 -13.92 -6.98 -35.41
N LYS A 200 -13.38 -7.25 -34.21
CA LYS A 200 -14.15 -7.25 -32.96
C LYS A 200 -13.85 -5.99 -32.17
N LEU A 201 -14.89 -5.34 -31.66
CA LEU A 201 -14.77 -4.16 -30.79
C LEU A 201 -15.17 -4.51 -29.36
N ILE A 202 -14.35 -4.07 -28.41
CA ILE A 202 -14.63 -4.08 -26.98
C ILE A 202 -14.37 -2.68 -26.45
N GLU A 203 -15.34 -2.11 -25.75
CA GLU A 203 -15.13 -0.88 -24.99
C GLU A 203 -14.86 -1.25 -23.52
N PHE A 204 -13.88 -0.60 -22.90
CA PHE A 204 -13.54 -0.81 -21.50
C PHE A 204 -13.64 0.50 -20.71
N ASP A 205 -13.74 0.36 -19.40
CA ASP A 205 -13.85 1.48 -18.49
C ASP A 205 -12.45 2.03 -18.15
N GLY A 206 -11.94 2.90 -19.02
CA GLY A 206 -10.65 3.56 -18.87
C GLY A 206 -10.49 4.70 -19.88
N GLU A 207 -9.40 5.45 -19.73
CA GLU A 207 -9.04 6.62 -20.53
C GLU A 207 -8.19 6.20 -21.76
N HIS A 208 -7.26 7.06 -22.20
CA HIS A 208 -6.31 6.78 -23.28
C HIS A 208 -5.16 5.89 -22.77
N GLU A 209 -5.46 4.63 -22.44
CA GLU A 209 -4.50 3.74 -21.77
C GLU A 209 -4.51 2.28 -22.27
N VAL A 210 -3.48 1.51 -21.87
CA VAL A 210 -3.44 0.06 -22.05
C VAL A 210 -4.25 -0.60 -20.93
N PRO A 211 -5.16 -1.56 -21.22
CA PRO A 211 -6.04 -2.12 -20.20
C PRO A 211 -5.27 -2.92 -19.13
N THR A 212 -5.48 -2.55 -17.87
CA THR A 212 -4.85 -3.19 -16.70
C THR A 212 -5.82 -4.04 -15.87
N ARG A 213 -7.12 -3.78 -15.95
CA ARG A 213 -8.17 -4.48 -15.19
C ARG A 213 -8.26 -5.95 -15.63
N ALA A 214 -8.32 -6.86 -14.66
CA ALA A 214 -8.29 -8.31 -14.91
C ALA A 214 -9.37 -8.79 -15.91
N GLY A 215 -10.58 -8.20 -15.86
CA GLY A 215 -11.66 -8.51 -16.78
C GLY A 215 -11.37 -8.15 -18.24
N ASP A 216 -10.72 -7.01 -18.48
CA ASP A 216 -10.40 -6.55 -19.84
C ASP A 216 -9.17 -7.26 -20.40
N VAL A 217 -8.16 -7.50 -19.55
CA VAL A 217 -7.01 -8.37 -19.87
C VAL A 217 -7.50 -9.76 -20.28
N LYS A 218 -8.46 -10.34 -19.55
CA LYS A 218 -9.04 -11.65 -19.88
C LYS A 218 -9.66 -11.67 -21.27
N LYS A 219 -10.38 -10.62 -21.68
CA LYS A 219 -10.99 -10.54 -23.02
C LYS A 219 -9.93 -10.54 -24.13
N VAL A 220 -8.81 -9.84 -23.92
CA VAL A 220 -7.68 -9.85 -24.86
C VAL A 220 -7.05 -11.25 -24.94
N VAL A 221 -6.82 -11.90 -23.79
CA VAL A 221 -6.27 -13.27 -23.73
C VAL A 221 -7.17 -14.27 -24.45
N GLU A 222 -8.48 -14.24 -24.17
CA GLU A 222 -9.45 -15.13 -24.82
C GLU A 222 -9.45 -14.96 -26.34
N TYR A 223 -9.29 -13.72 -26.82
CA TYR A 223 -9.19 -13.44 -28.24
C TYR A 223 -7.90 -14.03 -28.86
N VAL A 224 -6.74 -13.79 -28.24
CA VAL A 224 -5.44 -14.29 -28.70
C VAL A 224 -5.43 -15.81 -28.81
N LEU A 225 -5.94 -16.49 -27.78
CA LEU A 225 -5.99 -17.96 -27.76
C LEU A 225 -6.93 -18.51 -28.85
N ARG A 226 -8.06 -17.85 -29.12
CA ARG A 226 -8.98 -18.25 -30.21
C ARG A 226 -8.38 -18.10 -31.60
N CYS A 227 -7.55 -17.09 -31.82
CA CYS A 227 -6.91 -16.86 -33.13
C CYS A 227 -5.84 -17.91 -33.49
N TYR A 228 -5.41 -18.73 -32.54
CA TYR A 228 -4.35 -19.73 -32.75
C TYR A 228 -4.77 -21.17 -32.43
N ALA A 229 -6.00 -21.41 -31.94
CA ALA A 229 -6.49 -22.75 -31.65
C ALA A 229 -6.97 -23.47 -32.92
N ASN A 230 -6.40 -24.66 -33.21
CA ASN A 230 -7.02 -25.62 -34.12
C ASN A 230 -8.41 -26.01 -33.59
N ALA A 231 -9.41 -26.07 -34.47
CA ALA A 231 -10.82 -26.32 -34.13
C ALA A 231 -11.09 -27.64 -33.35
N SER A 232 -10.12 -28.56 -33.27
CA SER A 232 -10.21 -29.78 -32.45
C SER A 232 -9.68 -29.65 -31.01
N LEU A 233 -9.07 -28.53 -30.64
CA LEU A 233 -8.61 -28.23 -29.27
C LEU A 233 -9.60 -27.34 -28.48
N LEU A 234 -10.64 -26.83 -29.14
CA LEU A 234 -11.64 -25.95 -28.52
C LEU A 234 -12.57 -26.67 -27.53
N THR A 235 -12.61 -28.00 -27.55
CA THR A 235 -13.34 -28.83 -26.57
C THR A 235 -12.43 -29.47 -25.50
N SER A 236 -11.10 -29.42 -25.66
CA SER A 236 -10.15 -29.91 -24.64
C SER A 236 -9.41 -28.79 -23.90
N ALA A 237 -9.45 -27.55 -24.40
CA ALA A 237 -8.92 -26.37 -23.72
C ALA A 237 -9.96 -25.64 -22.84
N ILE A 238 -11.23 -26.09 -22.84
CA ILE A 238 -12.16 -25.81 -21.74
C ILE A 238 -11.91 -26.86 -20.65
N MET A 239 -10.67 -26.90 -20.15
CA MET A 239 -10.48 -27.34 -18.79
C MET A 239 -10.93 -26.15 -17.94
N SER A 240 -12.16 -26.26 -17.43
CA SER A 240 -12.32 -26.10 -15.99
C SER A 240 -11.03 -26.55 -15.31
N TYR A 241 -10.57 -25.86 -14.28
CA TYR A 241 -9.68 -26.52 -13.32
C TYR A 241 -10.50 -27.61 -12.59
N SER A 242 -10.95 -28.62 -13.32
CA SER A 242 -11.07 -29.98 -12.85
C SER A 242 -9.65 -30.53 -12.90
N LEU A 243 -8.80 -30.11 -11.96
CA LEU A 243 -8.02 -31.13 -11.27
C LEU A 243 -9.01 -32.28 -10.98
N PRO A 244 -8.68 -33.57 -11.18
CA PRO A 244 -9.54 -34.61 -10.63
C PRO A 244 -9.87 -34.18 -9.20
N PRO A 245 -11.15 -34.23 -8.77
CA PRO A 245 -11.50 -33.81 -7.41
C PRO A 245 -10.46 -34.46 -6.49
N PRO A 246 -9.81 -33.68 -5.60
CA PRO A 246 -8.62 -34.13 -4.89
C PRO A 246 -8.85 -35.56 -4.43
N ALA A 247 -8.05 -36.49 -4.98
CA ALA A 247 -8.13 -37.88 -4.55
C ALA A 247 -7.82 -37.91 -3.05
N SER A 248 -8.38 -38.90 -2.34
CA SER A 248 -8.08 -39.13 -0.92
C SER A 248 -6.59 -38.96 -0.67
N GLN A 249 -6.24 -38.09 0.27
CA GLN A 249 -4.86 -37.68 0.52
C GLN A 249 -3.96 -38.93 0.64
N ALA A 250 -2.95 -39.05 -0.24
CA ALA A 250 -2.02 -40.18 -0.22
C ALA A 250 -1.14 -40.20 1.06
N THR A 251 -1.20 -39.13 1.85
CA THR A 251 -0.52 -38.95 3.13
C THR A 251 -1.59 -38.83 4.22
N PRO A 252 -1.70 -39.76 5.17
CA PRO A 252 -2.66 -39.63 6.28
C PRO A 252 -2.28 -38.44 7.18
N GLY A 253 -3.24 -37.62 7.61
CA GLY A 253 -3.03 -36.66 8.70
C GLY A 253 -3.72 -35.30 8.58
N LEU A 254 -4.28 -34.93 7.43
CA LEU A 254 -5.07 -33.70 7.27
C LEU A 254 -6.53 -34.05 7.02
N ASP A 255 -7.28 -34.19 8.12
CA ASP A 255 -8.73 -34.37 8.10
C ASP A 255 -9.42 -33.02 8.28
N PHE A 256 -10.40 -32.74 7.42
CA PHE A 256 -11.26 -31.55 7.50
C PHE A 256 -12.70 -31.93 7.88
N ALA A 257 -13.01 -33.23 8.04
CA ALA A 257 -14.35 -33.74 8.28
C ALA A 257 -14.89 -33.39 9.68
N ASP A 258 -14.02 -33.07 10.62
CA ASP A 258 -14.31 -32.66 11.99
C ASP A 258 -14.40 -31.12 12.16
N LYS A 259 -14.23 -30.34 11.08
CA LYS A 259 -14.25 -28.86 11.12
C LYS A 259 -15.14 -28.23 10.03
N PRO A 260 -16.03 -27.29 10.38
CA PRO A 260 -16.94 -26.68 9.40
C PRO A 260 -16.22 -25.60 8.57
N TYR A 261 -15.82 -25.93 7.34
CA TYR A 261 -15.34 -24.94 6.37
C TYR A 261 -16.48 -24.51 5.43
N HIS A 262 -16.79 -23.21 5.41
CA HIS A 262 -17.83 -22.65 4.55
C HIS A 262 -17.27 -22.28 3.16
N THR A 263 -17.74 -22.94 2.10
CA THR A 263 -17.31 -22.73 0.70
C THR A 263 -18.25 -21.85 -0.13
N SER A 264 -19.32 -21.33 0.47
CA SER A 264 -20.28 -20.47 -0.23
C SER A 264 -19.68 -19.09 -0.53
N ARG A 265 -19.72 -18.66 -1.80
CA ARG A 265 -19.55 -17.24 -2.16
C ARG A 265 -20.75 -16.48 -1.61
N ILE A 266 -20.53 -15.71 -0.55
CA ILE A 266 -21.54 -14.79 -0.05
C ILE A 266 -21.66 -13.65 -1.08
N ASP A 267 -22.88 -13.36 -1.54
CA ASP A 267 -23.14 -12.18 -2.37
C ASP A 267 -22.75 -10.91 -1.59
N PRO A 268 -21.80 -10.08 -2.08
CA PRO A 268 -21.34 -8.89 -1.37
C PRO A 268 -22.46 -7.90 -1.04
N VAL A 269 -23.48 -7.78 -1.90
CA VAL A 269 -24.62 -6.87 -1.66
C VAL A 269 -25.52 -7.44 -0.57
N ALA A 270 -25.80 -8.74 -0.60
CA ALA A 270 -26.51 -9.41 0.48
C ALA A 270 -25.77 -9.29 1.83
N ARG A 271 -24.45 -9.51 1.84
CA ARG A 271 -23.60 -9.33 3.04
C ARG A 271 -23.65 -7.89 3.54
N PHE A 272 -23.60 -6.91 2.64
CA PHE A 272 -23.73 -5.51 3.01
C PHE A 272 -25.05 -5.23 3.73
N HIS A 273 -26.18 -5.67 3.17
CA HIS A 273 -27.50 -5.48 3.82
C HIS A 273 -27.60 -6.22 5.15
N GLU A 274 -27.03 -7.42 5.24
CA GLU A 274 -26.95 -8.18 6.49
C GLU A 274 -26.13 -7.41 7.55
N ASN A 275 -25.00 -6.82 7.15
CA ASN A 275 -24.16 -6.01 8.04
C ASN A 275 -24.87 -4.72 8.48
N VAL A 276 -25.60 -4.04 7.58
CA VAL A 276 -26.45 -2.88 7.93
C VAL A 276 -27.48 -3.26 9.00
N ALA A 277 -28.15 -4.40 8.83
CA ALA A 277 -29.12 -4.89 9.80
C ALA A 277 -28.48 -5.28 11.15
N GLN A 278 -27.25 -5.80 11.14
CA GLN A 278 -26.49 -6.06 12.37
C GLN A 278 -26.09 -4.78 13.09
N VAL A 279 -25.56 -3.79 12.38
CA VAL A 279 -25.22 -2.48 12.95
C VAL A 279 -26.44 -1.82 13.56
N ARG A 280 -27.58 -1.82 12.85
CA ARG A 280 -28.83 -1.26 13.37
C ARG A 280 -29.26 -1.90 14.69
N ARG A 281 -29.33 -3.24 14.73
CA ARG A 281 -29.71 -3.98 15.95
C ARG A 281 -28.76 -3.69 17.10
N TRP A 282 -27.46 -3.66 16.81
CA TRP A 282 -26.46 -3.34 17.82
C TRP A 282 -26.68 -1.94 18.41
N ILE A 283 -26.96 -0.93 17.57
CA ILE A 283 -27.27 0.42 18.03
C ILE A 283 -28.54 0.42 18.89
N GLU A 284 -29.61 -0.26 18.46
CA GLU A 284 -30.87 -0.38 19.21
C GLU A 284 -30.64 -0.95 20.62
N ASP A 285 -29.85 -2.03 20.73
CA ASP A 285 -29.52 -2.68 21.99
C ASP A 285 -28.58 -1.83 22.89
N ASN A 286 -27.89 -0.85 22.32
CA ASN A 286 -26.87 -0.04 22.98
C ASN A 286 -27.16 1.47 22.92
N LEU A 287 -28.42 1.87 22.73
CA LEU A 287 -28.82 3.27 22.58
C LEU A 287 -28.38 4.15 23.77
N SER A 288 -28.31 3.58 24.98
CA SER A 288 -27.83 4.28 26.17
C SER A 288 -26.38 4.78 26.04
N ASN A 289 -25.54 4.15 25.20
CA ASN A 289 -24.16 4.59 24.98
C ASN A 289 -24.12 6.02 24.41
N PHE A 290 -25.14 6.46 23.68
CA PHE A 290 -25.16 7.76 23.03
C PHE A 290 -25.66 8.89 23.95
N SER A 291 -26.18 8.58 25.15
CA SER A 291 -26.89 9.53 26.02
C SER A 291 -26.08 10.76 26.44
N HIS A 292 -24.75 10.70 26.37
CA HIS A 292 -23.86 11.78 26.78
C HIS A 292 -23.53 12.76 25.64
N LEU A 293 -23.92 12.46 24.39
CA LEU A 293 -23.50 13.25 23.23
C LEU A 293 -24.31 14.54 23.06
N ASN A 294 -25.60 14.54 23.45
CA ASN A 294 -26.52 15.67 23.22
C ASN A 294 -26.48 16.19 21.76
N GLU A 295 -26.35 15.27 20.80
CA GLU A 295 -26.20 15.53 19.37
C GLU A 295 -27.17 14.67 18.56
N VAL A 296 -27.53 15.13 17.36
CA VAL A 296 -28.26 14.35 16.36
C VAL A 296 -27.27 13.90 15.29
N ILE A 297 -27.05 12.59 15.22
CA ILE A 297 -25.99 11.97 14.41
C ILE A 297 -26.64 11.14 13.30
N VAL A 298 -26.24 11.37 12.06
CA VAL A 298 -26.66 10.60 10.90
C VAL A 298 -25.50 9.71 10.45
N LEU A 299 -25.67 8.40 10.58
CA LEU A 299 -24.76 7.41 10.02
C LEU A 299 -25.30 6.99 8.65
N GLN A 300 -24.60 7.37 7.59
CA GLN A 300 -24.85 6.87 6.24
C GLN A 300 -24.06 5.58 6.05
N LEU A 301 -24.70 4.42 6.29
CA LEU A 301 -24.03 3.14 6.11
C LEU A 301 -23.90 2.83 4.63
N GLY A 302 -22.70 2.98 4.07
CA GLY A 302 -22.48 2.91 2.62
C GLY A 302 -21.13 3.47 2.18
N SER A 303 -20.98 3.64 0.87
CA SER A 303 -19.79 4.22 0.22
C SER A 303 -20.18 4.78 -1.15
N ASP A 304 -19.21 5.28 -1.93
CA ASP A 304 -19.46 5.72 -3.32
C ASP A 304 -19.93 4.58 -4.24
N THR A 305 -19.70 3.32 -3.84
CA THR A 305 -20.03 2.12 -4.64
C THR A 305 -21.19 1.30 -4.06
N LEU A 306 -21.65 1.59 -2.84
CA LEU A 306 -22.72 0.88 -2.14
C LEU A 306 -23.79 1.86 -1.66
N PRO A 307 -25.08 1.51 -1.74
CA PRO A 307 -26.16 2.45 -1.43
C PRO A 307 -26.10 2.89 0.04
N ASN A 308 -26.16 4.20 0.29
CA ASN A 308 -26.22 4.74 1.65
C ASN A 308 -27.54 4.35 2.33
N GLN A 309 -27.45 3.63 3.44
CA GLN A 309 -28.56 3.28 4.33
C GLN A 309 -28.49 4.16 5.59
N PRO A 310 -29.30 5.22 5.70
CA PRO A 310 -29.21 6.17 6.80
C PRO A 310 -29.77 5.60 8.11
N LEU A 311 -29.02 5.79 9.19
CA LEU A 311 -29.47 5.61 10.57
C LEU A 311 -29.25 6.93 11.32
N THR A 312 -30.33 7.51 11.85
CA THR A 312 -30.29 8.73 12.65
C THR A 312 -30.41 8.38 14.12
N ILE A 313 -29.39 8.74 14.89
CA ILE A 313 -29.36 8.64 16.35
C ILE A 313 -29.62 10.04 16.90
N ASP A 314 -30.78 10.24 17.50
CA ASP A 314 -31.10 11.47 18.23
C ASP A 314 -30.73 11.28 19.71
N ALA A 315 -29.53 11.74 20.07
CA ALA A 315 -29.05 11.73 21.44
C ALA A 315 -29.41 13.01 22.23
N THR A 316 -30.22 13.91 21.65
CA THR A 316 -30.83 15.04 22.39
C THR A 316 -32.09 14.58 23.15
N ALA A 317 -32.69 13.48 22.70
CA ALA A 317 -33.77 12.81 23.41
C ALA A 317 -33.28 12.01 24.63
N SER A 318 -34.13 11.87 25.64
CA SER A 318 -33.85 11.06 26.82
C SER A 318 -34.99 10.04 27.06
N PRO A 319 -34.79 8.74 26.77
CA PRO A 319 -33.56 8.13 26.23
C PRO A 319 -33.33 8.47 24.74
N PRO A 320 -32.09 8.28 24.23
CA PRO A 320 -31.79 8.46 22.80
C PRO A 320 -32.71 7.64 21.89
N ILE A 321 -33.01 8.17 20.70
CA ILE A 321 -33.93 7.56 19.74
C ILE A 321 -33.18 7.19 18.45
N LEU A 322 -33.40 5.96 17.96
CA LEU A 322 -32.96 5.54 16.62
C LEU A 322 -34.10 5.67 15.61
N SER A 323 -33.82 6.26 14.46
CA SER A 323 -34.74 6.29 13.31
C SER A 323 -33.98 6.15 11.99
N THR A 324 -34.71 6.05 10.88
CA THR A 324 -34.14 6.11 9.52
C THR A 324 -34.40 7.45 8.84
N THR A 325 -35.02 8.40 9.54
CA THR A 325 -35.39 9.71 9.01
C THR A 325 -34.20 10.65 9.14
N ILE A 326 -33.76 11.22 8.03
CA ILE A 326 -32.66 12.20 8.02
C ILE A 326 -33.25 13.58 8.37
N PRO A 327 -32.83 14.23 9.47
CA PRO A 327 -33.26 15.58 9.80
C PRO A 327 -32.69 16.59 8.80
N SER A 328 -33.33 17.75 8.67
CA SER A 328 -32.85 18.82 7.79
C SER A 328 -31.50 19.40 8.22
N THR A 329 -31.20 19.35 9.53
CA THR A 329 -29.98 19.93 10.13
C THR A 329 -29.40 18.97 11.17
N PRO A 330 -28.77 17.85 10.77
CA PRO A 330 -28.06 16.99 11.71
C PRO A 330 -26.83 17.72 12.27
N HIS A 331 -26.47 17.41 13.52
CA HIS A 331 -25.24 17.93 14.12
C HIS A 331 -24.01 17.30 13.46
N LYS A 332 -24.07 16.00 13.17
CA LYS A 332 -23.01 15.26 12.46
C LYS A 332 -23.62 14.31 11.42
N SER A 333 -23.00 14.25 10.24
CA SER A 333 -23.31 13.26 9.21
C SER A 333 -22.03 12.53 8.84
N ILE A 334 -22.04 11.21 8.96
CA ILE A 334 -20.85 10.35 8.84
C ILE A 334 -21.18 9.21 7.89
N THR A 335 -20.43 9.10 6.79
CA THR A 335 -20.53 7.97 5.87
C THR A 335 -19.47 6.93 6.21
N ILE A 336 -19.88 5.68 6.44
CA ILE A 336 -18.97 4.59 6.80
C ILE A 336 -19.55 3.24 6.39
N LEU A 337 -18.70 2.30 5.98
CA LEU A 337 -19.16 0.93 5.68
C LEU A 337 -19.49 0.17 6.98
N PRO A 338 -20.60 -0.59 7.02
CA PRO A 338 -21.09 -1.23 8.25
C PRO A 338 -20.11 -2.25 8.84
N GLU A 339 -19.31 -2.94 8.02
CA GLU A 339 -18.30 -3.89 8.48
C GLU A 339 -17.24 -3.26 9.39
N TYR A 340 -16.89 -1.99 9.21
CA TYR A 340 -15.91 -1.32 10.09
C TYR A 340 -16.51 -0.99 11.46
N ILE A 341 -17.83 -0.74 11.53
CA ILE A 341 -18.54 -0.61 12.79
C ILE A 341 -18.62 -1.98 13.48
N LEU A 342 -18.94 -3.04 12.73
CA LEU A 342 -18.98 -4.41 13.27
C LEU A 342 -17.60 -4.84 13.80
N ASP A 343 -16.54 -4.60 13.04
CA ASP A 343 -15.17 -4.86 13.50
C ASP A 343 -14.82 -4.05 14.75
N ALA A 344 -15.34 -2.82 14.90
CA ALA A 344 -15.15 -2.03 16.11
C ALA A 344 -15.86 -2.64 17.33
N VAL A 345 -17.16 -2.93 17.22
CA VAL A 345 -17.97 -3.43 18.35
C VAL A 345 -17.64 -4.87 18.73
N GLU A 346 -17.07 -5.64 17.80
CA GLU A 346 -16.55 -6.99 18.05
C GLU A 346 -15.08 -6.99 18.50
N GLY A 347 -14.45 -5.82 18.61
CA GLY A 347 -13.06 -5.67 19.06
C GLY A 347 -12.01 -6.14 18.06
N ARG A 348 -12.37 -6.36 16.79
CA ARG A 348 -11.40 -6.62 15.71
C ARG A 348 -10.68 -5.36 15.21
N MET A 349 -11.22 -4.19 15.51
CA MET A 349 -10.63 -2.90 15.20
C MET A 349 -10.89 -1.91 16.34
N HIS A 350 -9.96 -1.00 16.62
CA HIS A 350 -10.23 0.07 17.58
C HIS A 350 -11.21 1.08 16.97
N SER A 351 -12.23 1.51 17.72
CA SER A 351 -13.32 2.34 17.17
C SER A 351 -12.83 3.69 16.64
N GLN A 352 -11.89 4.36 17.32
CA GLN A 352 -11.30 5.61 16.81
C GLN A 352 -10.57 5.40 15.48
N HIS A 353 -9.99 4.22 15.23
CA HIS A 353 -9.38 3.90 13.94
C HIS A 353 -10.42 3.60 12.86
N ALA A 354 -11.49 2.87 13.20
CA ALA A 354 -12.57 2.58 12.26
C ALA A 354 -13.15 3.90 11.71
N PHE A 355 -13.55 4.81 12.58
CA PHE A 355 -14.14 6.08 12.16
C PHE A 355 -13.08 7.09 11.67
N GLY A 356 -11.91 7.14 12.28
CA GLY A 356 -10.87 8.10 11.90
C GLY A 356 -10.29 7.84 10.51
N LYS A 357 -10.16 6.56 10.11
CA LYS A 357 -9.52 6.17 8.85
C LYS A 357 -10.49 5.68 7.78
N ARG A 358 -11.70 5.26 8.14
CA ARG A 358 -12.67 4.65 7.19
C ARG A 358 -13.98 5.40 7.04
N ALA A 359 -14.23 6.41 7.88
CA ALA A 359 -15.41 7.27 7.71
C ALA A 359 -15.08 8.54 6.93
N THR A 360 -16.10 9.06 6.25
CA THR A 360 -16.08 10.35 5.56
C THR A 360 -17.20 11.24 6.13
N PRO A 361 -16.90 12.41 6.71
CA PRO A 361 -15.56 12.88 7.03
C PRO A 361 -14.89 12.03 8.11
N THR A 362 -13.56 12.12 8.22
CA THR A 362 -12.79 11.56 9.33
C THR A 362 -13.40 11.99 10.65
N THR A 363 -13.75 11.01 11.49
CA THR A 363 -14.44 11.25 12.76
C THR A 363 -13.66 10.60 13.90
N LEU A 364 -13.31 11.40 14.91
CA LEU A 364 -12.60 10.99 16.13
C LEU A 364 -13.38 11.48 17.37
N GLY A 365 -13.10 10.92 18.54
CA GLY A 365 -13.63 11.39 19.83
C GLY A 365 -14.88 10.65 20.31
N ALA A 366 -15.87 11.39 20.81
CA ALA A 366 -17.00 10.83 21.56
C ALA A 366 -17.94 9.94 20.72
N VAL A 367 -18.19 10.28 19.44
CA VAL A 367 -19.07 9.46 18.59
C VAL A 367 -18.49 8.06 18.36
N PRO A 368 -17.23 7.88 17.90
CA PRO A 368 -16.63 6.55 17.80
C PRO A 368 -16.51 5.83 19.15
N ALA A 369 -16.36 6.56 20.27
CA ALA A 369 -16.28 5.98 21.61
C ALA A 369 -17.56 5.24 22.03
N CYS A 370 -18.70 5.57 21.41
CA CYS A 370 -19.96 4.87 21.63
C CYS A 370 -19.97 3.42 21.11
N PHE A 371 -19.03 3.07 20.23
CA PHE A 371 -18.91 1.75 19.58
C PHE A 371 -17.80 0.87 20.19
N VAL A 372 -17.34 1.19 21.40
CA VAL A 372 -16.29 0.43 22.09
C VAL A 372 -16.86 -0.85 22.70
N PRO A 373 -16.21 -2.02 22.51
CA PRO A 373 -16.57 -3.24 23.22
C PRO A 373 -16.40 -3.05 24.73
N GLY A 374 -17.47 -3.21 25.51
CA GLY A 374 -17.42 -3.06 26.97
C GLY A 374 -17.93 -1.72 27.52
N GLY A 375 -18.48 -0.85 26.66
CA GLY A 375 -19.16 0.38 27.05
C GLY A 375 -18.33 1.65 26.78
N VAL A 376 -18.99 2.79 26.94
CA VAL A 376 -18.40 4.11 26.67
C VAL A 376 -17.29 4.40 27.68
N PRO A 377 -16.05 4.69 27.24
CA PRO A 377 -14.98 5.10 28.14
C PRO A 377 -15.29 6.45 28.80
N GLY A 378 -14.74 6.68 30.00
CA GLY A 378 -14.80 7.98 30.67
C GLY A 378 -13.91 9.02 29.98
N LEU A 379 -13.91 10.26 30.46
CA LEU A 379 -13.03 11.29 29.94
C LEU A 379 -11.69 11.31 30.68
N CYS A 380 -10.61 11.58 29.94
CA CYS A 380 -9.33 11.93 30.53
C CYS A 380 -9.50 13.23 31.32
N THR A 381 -9.16 13.19 32.62
CA THR A 381 -9.19 14.36 33.49
C THR A 381 -7.78 14.91 33.71
N ALA A 382 -7.71 16.17 34.14
CA ALA A 382 -6.47 16.71 34.69
C ALA A 382 -6.08 15.92 35.95
N VAL A 383 -4.79 15.97 36.30
CA VAL A 383 -4.33 15.48 37.60
C VAL A 383 -4.95 16.38 38.67
N GLU A 384 -5.90 15.85 39.45
CA GLU A 384 -6.73 16.62 40.40
C GLU A 384 -5.91 17.24 41.54
N ASP A 385 -4.83 16.57 41.94
CA ASP A 385 -3.92 17.04 42.96
C ASP A 385 -2.76 17.82 42.32
N PRO A 386 -2.72 19.16 42.45
CA PRO A 386 -1.63 19.98 41.93
C PRO A 386 -0.29 19.71 42.63
N GLU A 387 -0.29 19.09 43.81
CA GLU A 387 0.90 18.64 44.55
C GLU A 387 1.26 17.17 44.25
N ALA A 388 0.53 16.51 43.34
CA ALA A 388 0.86 15.16 42.94
C ALA A 388 2.32 15.10 42.47
N ALA A 389 3.09 14.19 43.07
CA ALA A 389 4.46 13.91 42.65
C ALA A 389 4.47 13.26 41.26
N LEU A 390 4.29 14.09 40.23
CA LEU A 390 4.43 13.73 38.84
C LEU A 390 5.88 13.37 38.54
N PRO A 391 6.13 12.48 37.57
CA PRO A 391 7.48 12.09 37.18
C PRO A 391 8.35 13.30 36.86
N LYS A 392 9.46 13.42 37.58
CA LYS A 392 10.54 14.37 37.32
C LYS A 392 11.77 13.60 36.83
N PRO A 393 12.68 14.24 36.06
CA PRO A 393 13.93 13.59 35.67
C PRO A 393 14.68 13.02 36.88
N THR A 394 15.04 11.72 36.81
CA THR A 394 15.75 11.01 37.87
C THR A 394 16.68 9.95 37.30
N GLU A 395 17.76 9.63 38.01
CA GLU A 395 18.66 8.51 37.70
C GLU A 395 18.28 7.24 38.49
N ASP A 396 17.38 7.35 39.49
CA ASP A 396 16.93 6.20 40.28
C ASP A 396 16.01 5.29 39.46
N VAL A 397 16.56 4.16 39.02
CA VAL A 397 15.82 3.10 38.31
C VAL A 397 14.58 2.63 39.08
N ALA A 398 14.62 2.55 40.41
CA ALA A 398 13.46 2.16 41.19
C ALA A 398 12.35 3.22 41.13
N GLN A 399 12.72 4.50 41.12
CA GLN A 399 11.77 5.59 40.91
C GLN A 399 11.18 5.56 39.49
N LEU A 400 12.00 5.34 38.45
CA LEU A 400 11.50 5.21 37.07
C LEU A 400 10.44 4.10 36.94
N LYS A 401 10.65 2.97 37.62
CA LYS A 401 9.69 1.86 37.65
C LYS A 401 8.39 2.23 38.38
N ARG A 402 8.49 2.93 39.51
CA ARG A 402 7.32 3.44 40.25
C ARG A 402 6.52 4.43 39.40
N ASP A 403 7.20 5.34 38.72
CA ASP A 403 6.60 6.36 37.86
C ASP A 403 5.91 5.73 36.65
N LEU A 404 6.57 4.82 35.94
CA LEU A 404 5.94 4.07 34.84
C LEU A 404 4.70 3.31 35.29
N THR A 405 4.76 2.66 36.46
CA THR A 405 3.63 1.88 36.99
C THR A 405 2.44 2.79 37.30
N LYS A 406 2.69 3.90 38.00
CA LYS A 406 1.65 4.81 38.49
C LYS A 406 1.09 5.72 37.38
N TRP A 407 1.97 6.26 36.56
CA TRP A 407 1.66 7.38 35.67
C TRP A 407 1.71 7.03 34.18
N GLY A 408 2.20 5.84 33.80
CA GLY A 408 2.32 5.42 32.40
C GLY A 408 3.51 6.05 31.67
N TYR A 409 4.26 6.93 32.32
CA TYR A 409 5.50 7.51 31.81
C TYR A 409 6.51 7.77 32.93
N ALA A 410 7.79 7.86 32.57
CA ALA A 410 8.87 8.26 33.48
C ALA A 410 9.99 8.98 32.69
N ILE A 411 10.87 9.70 33.39
CA ILE A 411 11.96 10.45 32.75
C ILE A 411 13.29 10.07 33.39
N CYS A 412 14.14 9.37 32.64
CA CYS A 412 15.52 9.11 33.03
C CYS A 412 16.35 10.37 32.78
N ALA A 413 16.89 10.97 33.84
CA ALA A 413 17.87 12.04 33.73
C ALA A 413 19.22 11.48 33.27
N ASN A 414 20.03 12.31 32.61
CA ASN A 414 21.42 12.02 32.26
C ASN A 414 21.62 10.64 31.60
N ALA A 415 20.66 10.21 30.79
CA ALA A 415 20.72 8.94 30.10
C ALA A 415 21.84 8.95 29.05
N LEU A 416 22.09 10.10 28.41
CA LEU A 416 23.24 10.30 27.54
C LEU A 416 24.09 11.47 28.06
N SER A 417 25.41 11.33 27.92
CA SER A 417 26.34 12.45 28.10
C SER A 417 26.17 13.51 27.01
N ALA A 418 26.68 14.71 27.26
CA ALA A 418 26.65 15.81 26.27
C ALA A 418 27.38 15.42 24.97
N GLU A 419 28.48 14.68 25.09
CA GLU A 419 29.25 14.18 23.94
C GLU A 419 28.44 13.16 23.14
N GLN A 420 27.77 12.21 23.80
CA GLN A 420 26.91 11.23 23.13
C GLN A 420 25.70 11.90 22.46
N VAL A 421 25.09 12.88 23.12
CA VAL A 421 24.02 13.70 22.52
C VAL A 421 24.51 14.37 21.25
N GLN A 422 25.69 14.99 21.28
CA GLN A 422 26.25 15.66 20.11
C GLN A 422 26.50 14.69 18.96
N VAL A 423 27.09 13.52 19.22
CA VAL A 423 27.36 12.49 18.20
C VAL A 423 26.06 12.03 17.54
N ILE A 424 25.06 11.61 18.34
CA ILE A 424 23.80 11.08 17.83
C ILE A 424 23.00 12.17 17.12
N ARG A 425 23.00 13.41 17.64
CA ARG A 425 22.34 14.55 17.00
C ARG A 425 22.92 14.84 15.63
N THR A 426 24.25 14.95 15.53
CA THR A 426 24.93 15.20 14.25
C THR A 426 24.53 14.14 13.23
N ALA A 427 24.60 12.85 13.59
CA ALA A 427 24.23 11.76 12.70
C ALA A 427 22.77 11.82 12.23
N VAL A 428 21.83 12.13 13.13
CA VAL A 428 20.40 12.30 12.77
C VAL A 428 20.22 13.46 11.79
N GLU A 429 20.83 14.61 12.06
CA GLU A 429 20.69 15.81 11.24
C GLU A 429 21.32 15.63 9.85
N GLU A 430 22.52 15.05 9.78
CA GLU A 430 23.21 14.72 8.52
C GLU A 430 22.42 13.72 7.69
N GLN A 431 21.94 12.63 8.30
CA GLN A 431 21.15 11.62 7.61
C GLN A 431 19.81 12.17 7.13
N ALA A 432 19.15 13.00 7.94
CA ALA A 432 17.91 13.65 7.55
C ALA A 432 18.11 14.61 6.37
N GLU A 433 19.19 15.40 6.38
CA GLU A 433 19.55 16.30 5.27
C GLU A 433 19.88 15.51 4.00
N ALA A 434 20.70 14.46 4.10
CA ALA A 434 21.02 13.61 2.96
C ALA A 434 19.75 13.04 2.31
N GLU A 435 18.81 12.54 3.11
CA GLU A 435 17.53 12.02 2.59
C GLU A 435 16.68 13.08 1.90
N ARG A 436 16.66 14.33 2.41
CA ARG A 436 15.98 15.45 1.75
C ARG A 436 16.65 15.78 0.42
N LEU A 437 17.98 15.91 0.41
CA LEU A 437 18.75 16.28 -0.78
C LEU A 437 18.60 15.27 -1.92
N VAL A 438 18.48 13.97 -1.61
CA VAL A 438 18.25 12.92 -2.61
C VAL A 438 16.78 12.64 -2.89
N GLY A 439 15.85 13.37 -2.26
CA GLY A 439 14.41 13.27 -2.51
C GLY A 439 13.72 12.03 -1.92
N VAL A 440 14.31 11.38 -0.91
CA VAL A 440 13.74 10.18 -0.23
C VAL A 440 13.30 10.46 1.21
N GLY A 441 13.45 11.68 1.69
CA GLY A 441 13.05 12.09 3.04
C GLY A 441 11.56 11.88 3.31
N HIS A 442 11.24 11.22 4.42
CA HIS A 442 9.87 11.01 4.84
C HIS A 442 9.36 12.20 5.66
N LEU A 443 8.52 13.02 5.03
CA LEU A 443 7.88 14.18 5.65
C LEU A 443 6.47 13.80 6.12
N ASP A 444 6.24 13.83 7.42
CA ASP A 444 4.98 13.43 8.04
C ASP A 444 3.88 14.46 7.76
N THR A 445 2.77 14.00 7.19
CA THR A 445 1.60 14.82 6.86
C THR A 445 0.54 14.80 7.96
N ALA A 446 0.82 14.20 9.13
CA ALA A 446 -0.12 14.11 10.25
C ALA A 446 -0.45 15.45 10.94
N HIS A 447 0.12 16.56 10.48
CA HIS A 447 -0.24 17.91 10.92
C HIS A 447 -1.63 18.32 10.41
N LYS A 448 -2.36 19.07 11.24
CA LYS A 448 -3.78 19.38 11.00
C LYS A 448 -4.00 20.63 10.15
N LYS A 449 -3.03 21.53 10.11
CA LYS A 449 -3.15 22.82 9.43
C LYS A 449 -2.34 22.86 8.15
N VAL A 450 -3.00 23.25 7.07
CA VAL A 450 -2.36 23.53 5.78
C VAL A 450 -1.36 24.68 5.97
N GLY A 451 -0.11 24.47 5.56
CA GLY A 451 0.97 25.47 5.66
C GLY A 451 1.94 25.25 6.82
N ASP A 452 1.68 24.32 7.74
CA ASP A 452 2.69 23.88 8.72
C ASP A 452 3.85 23.15 8.00
N GLN A 453 5.07 23.32 8.50
CA GLN A 453 6.21 22.53 8.01
C GLN A 453 6.08 21.09 8.51
N PRO A 454 6.17 20.07 7.63
CA PRO A 454 6.01 18.69 8.04
C PRO A 454 7.20 18.24 8.89
N ASN A 455 6.93 17.54 10.00
CA ASN A 455 7.98 16.83 10.74
C ASN A 455 8.71 15.87 9.82
N GLN A 456 10.03 15.71 9.98
CA GLN A 456 10.75 14.67 9.25
C GLN A 456 10.95 13.44 10.11
N ARG A 457 10.61 12.27 9.55
CA ARG A 457 10.89 10.98 10.15
C ARG A 457 12.08 10.30 9.45
N VAL A 458 13.10 9.95 10.22
CA VAL A 458 14.23 9.15 9.73
C VAL A 458 14.05 7.72 10.20
N TRP A 459 13.61 6.83 9.30
CA TRP A 459 13.33 5.42 9.60
C TRP A 459 14.59 4.54 9.60
N ASN A 460 14.52 3.31 10.11
CA ASN A 460 15.58 2.31 10.03
C ASN A 460 16.97 2.80 10.48
N LEU A 461 17.02 3.53 11.61
CA LEU A 461 18.28 4.06 12.14
C LEU A 461 19.37 3.01 12.39
N PRO A 462 19.06 1.76 12.82
CA PRO A 462 20.10 0.73 12.97
C PRO A 462 20.90 0.45 11.68
N ASN A 463 20.38 0.82 10.51
CA ASN A 463 21.07 0.67 9.23
C ASN A 463 21.88 1.91 8.81
N LYS A 464 21.85 3.00 9.58
CA LYS A 464 22.27 4.34 9.14
C LYS A 464 23.47 4.91 9.92
N GLY A 465 23.98 4.19 10.91
CA GLY A 465 25.13 4.63 11.70
C GLY A 465 25.41 3.72 12.89
N ASP A 466 26.68 3.65 13.30
CA ASP A 466 27.12 2.77 14.40
C ASP A 466 26.69 3.32 15.76
N GLU A 467 26.58 4.63 15.91
CA GLU A 467 26.05 5.32 17.09
C GLU A 467 24.61 4.89 17.42
N PHE A 468 23.81 4.54 16.42
CA PHE A 468 22.46 3.98 16.63
C PHE A 468 22.51 2.53 17.09
N LEU A 469 23.46 1.74 16.61
CA LEU A 469 23.69 0.36 17.07
C LEU A 469 24.23 0.35 18.51
N ASP A 470 25.09 1.31 18.86
CA ASP A 470 25.62 1.48 20.21
C ASP A 470 24.52 1.87 21.20
N LEU A 471 23.53 2.65 20.78
CA LEU A 471 22.37 2.96 21.62
C LEU A 471 21.54 1.72 22.00
N LEU A 472 21.56 0.64 21.20
CA LEU A 472 20.94 -0.65 21.55
C LEU A 472 21.66 -1.37 22.72
N ASN A 473 22.87 -0.94 23.05
CA ASN A 473 23.67 -1.45 24.16
C ASN A 473 23.50 -0.63 25.44
N HIS A 474 22.63 0.38 25.43
CA HIS A 474 22.46 1.29 26.57
C HIS A 474 21.97 0.57 27.85
N PRO A 475 22.61 0.76 29.03
CA PRO A 475 22.25 0.05 30.27
C PRO A 475 20.81 0.25 30.76
N LEU A 476 20.19 1.40 30.44
CA LEU A 476 18.77 1.65 30.74
C LEU A 476 17.84 0.58 30.14
N ILE A 477 18.20 0.02 28.98
CA ILE A 477 17.43 -1.04 28.33
C ILE A 477 17.42 -2.29 29.23
N ASP A 478 18.56 -2.66 29.80
CA ASP A 478 18.68 -3.82 30.71
C ASP A 478 17.99 -3.60 32.05
N ALA A 479 18.01 -2.36 32.54
CA ALA A 479 17.38 -1.99 33.80
C ALA A 479 15.84 -2.02 33.73
N ILE A 480 15.27 -1.67 32.58
CA ILE A 480 13.82 -1.43 32.41
C ILE A 480 13.12 -2.54 31.63
N MET A 481 13.63 -2.93 30.45
CA MET A 481 12.87 -3.78 29.52
C MET A 481 12.58 -5.19 30.07
N PRO A 482 13.52 -5.91 30.70
CA PRO A 482 13.21 -7.22 31.30
C PRO A 482 12.12 -7.16 32.38
N TRP A 483 12.07 -6.08 33.14
CA TRP A 483 11.07 -5.86 34.17
C TRP A 483 9.70 -5.52 33.56
N PHE A 484 9.67 -4.68 32.52
CA PHE A 484 8.42 -4.18 31.94
C PHE A 484 7.80 -5.14 30.90
N LEU A 485 8.59 -5.63 29.94
CA LEU A 485 8.14 -6.49 28.83
C LEU A 485 8.37 -7.98 29.09
N GLY A 486 9.17 -8.32 30.10
CA GLY A 486 9.60 -9.68 30.41
C GLY A 486 10.99 -9.99 29.84
N GLY A 487 11.57 -11.12 30.24
CA GLY A 487 12.95 -11.49 29.92
C GLY A 487 13.28 -11.67 28.44
N ASN A 488 12.26 -11.77 27.57
CA ASN A 488 12.40 -11.82 26.12
C ASN A 488 11.61 -10.67 25.48
N PHE A 489 12.33 -9.77 24.80
CA PHE A 489 11.77 -8.62 24.09
C PHE A 489 12.61 -8.33 22.84
N SER A 490 12.04 -7.57 21.91
CA SER A 490 12.68 -7.20 20.66
C SER A 490 12.46 -5.72 20.38
N LEU A 491 13.34 -5.13 19.58
CA LEU A 491 13.22 -3.76 19.09
C LEU A 491 12.04 -3.69 18.12
N PHE A 492 10.99 -2.96 18.49
CA PHE A 492 9.79 -2.83 17.68
C PHE A 492 10.00 -1.90 16.48
N THR A 493 10.66 -0.77 16.72
CA THR A 493 11.12 0.20 15.72
C THR A 493 12.17 1.13 16.33
N MET A 494 13.05 1.72 15.50
CA MET A 494 13.98 2.77 15.91
C MET A 494 14.12 3.80 14.79
N SER A 495 13.64 5.01 15.08
CA SER A 495 13.56 6.11 14.13
C SER A 495 13.87 7.44 14.81
N ALA A 496 14.24 8.47 14.06
CA ALA A 496 14.29 9.84 14.58
C ALA A 496 13.07 10.61 14.12
N ASN A 497 12.52 11.45 14.99
CA ASN A 497 11.49 12.42 14.65
C ASN A 497 12.06 13.83 14.87
N ILE A 498 12.14 14.60 13.78
CA ILE A 498 12.60 15.99 13.80
C ILE A 498 11.38 16.88 13.69
N ALA A 499 10.95 17.43 14.82
CA ALA A 499 9.80 18.32 14.83
C ALA A 499 10.19 19.75 14.42
N TRP A 500 9.57 20.26 13.37
CA TRP A 500 9.81 21.62 12.85
C TRP A 500 8.86 22.64 13.50
N PRO A 501 9.18 23.94 13.44
CA PRO A 501 8.25 24.99 13.83
C PRO A 501 6.90 24.86 13.12
N GLY A 502 5.82 24.93 13.87
CA GLY A 502 4.46 24.75 13.34
C GLY A 502 3.38 25.25 14.28
N THR A 503 2.13 25.20 13.81
CA THR A 503 0.95 25.69 14.54
C THR A 503 -0.04 24.59 14.94
N SER A 504 0.28 23.33 14.61
CA SER A 504 -0.51 22.15 14.96
C SER A 504 0.35 20.93 15.28
N GLY A 505 -0.16 20.10 16.20
CA GLY A 505 0.39 18.79 16.55
C GLY A 505 -0.51 17.67 16.04
N ILE A 506 -0.07 16.42 16.23
CA ILE A 506 -0.85 15.23 15.87
C ILE A 506 -2.06 15.06 16.79
N TYR A 507 -2.95 14.12 16.48
CA TYR A 507 -4.07 13.78 17.36
C TYR A 507 -3.58 12.96 18.57
N MET A 508 -4.31 13.04 19.68
CA MET A 508 -4.09 12.21 20.84
C MET A 508 -4.29 10.74 20.48
N HIS A 509 -3.35 9.90 20.87
CA HIS A 509 -3.34 8.48 20.56
C HIS A 509 -2.65 7.66 21.65
N ARG A 510 -2.73 6.34 21.50
CA ARG A 510 -2.03 5.29 22.23
C ARG A 510 -1.38 4.43 21.17
N ASP A 511 -0.08 4.22 21.24
CA ASP A 511 0.63 3.42 20.22
C ASP A 511 0.13 1.97 20.19
N GLN A 512 -0.39 1.46 21.30
CA GLN A 512 -0.94 0.10 21.37
C GLN A 512 -2.32 -0.05 20.72
N MET A 513 -3.07 1.03 20.44
CA MET A 513 -4.46 0.90 19.96
C MET A 513 -4.58 0.25 18.57
N VAL A 514 -3.46 0.03 17.86
CA VAL A 514 -3.41 -0.75 16.61
C VAL A 514 -3.46 -2.27 16.87
N MET A 515 -3.17 -2.73 18.09
CA MET A 515 -3.25 -4.13 18.48
C MET A 515 -4.69 -4.47 18.80
N ALA A 516 -5.32 -5.30 17.97
CA ALA A 516 -6.71 -5.72 18.14
C ALA A 516 -6.80 -7.12 18.78
N PRO A 517 -7.68 -7.33 19.79
CA PRO A 517 -8.52 -6.31 20.43
C PRO A 517 -7.68 -5.31 21.23
N ASP A 518 -8.14 -4.06 21.24
CA ASP A 518 -7.53 -3.02 22.06
C ASP A 518 -7.60 -3.46 23.52
N THR A 519 -6.44 -3.48 24.17
CA THR A 519 -6.32 -3.95 25.54
C THR A 519 -5.44 -3.01 26.33
N THR A 520 -6.01 -2.48 27.41
CA THR A 520 -5.29 -1.72 28.43
C THR A 520 -4.84 -2.61 29.59
N ALA A 521 -5.24 -3.89 29.61
CA ALA A 521 -4.91 -4.81 30.71
C ALA A 521 -3.41 -5.16 30.75
N HIS A 522 -2.74 -5.18 29.60
CA HIS A 522 -1.34 -5.58 29.49
C HIS A 522 -0.56 -4.63 28.59
N ALA A 523 0.63 -4.22 29.04
CA ALA A 523 1.59 -3.52 28.19
C ALA A 523 2.32 -4.49 27.27
N TYR A 524 2.29 -4.21 25.97
CA TYR A 524 3.00 -4.98 24.94
C TYR A 524 4.16 -4.22 24.30
N VAL A 525 4.15 -2.90 24.41
CA VAL A 525 5.19 -2.02 23.85
C VAL A 525 5.60 -0.99 24.91
N LEU A 526 6.89 -0.69 24.97
CA LEU A 526 7.42 0.45 25.73
C LEU A 526 8.24 1.32 24.79
N ASN A 527 7.94 2.61 24.77
CA ASN A 527 8.72 3.61 24.04
C ASN A 527 9.82 4.19 24.92
N THR A 528 10.98 4.40 24.32
CA THR A 528 12.14 5.16 24.84
C THR A 528 12.38 6.31 23.88
N MET A 529 12.25 7.54 24.39
CA MET A 529 12.39 8.77 23.61
C MET A 529 13.63 9.51 24.08
N TRP A 530 14.71 9.47 23.29
CA TRP A 530 16.00 10.06 23.64
C TRP A 530 16.09 11.50 23.15
N TYR A 531 16.22 12.43 24.08
CA TYR A 531 16.21 13.86 23.76
C TYR A 531 17.60 14.31 23.34
N LEU A 532 17.71 14.78 22.09
CA LEU A 532 18.97 15.25 21.50
C LEU A 532 19.14 16.77 21.59
N THR A 533 18.16 17.44 22.20
CA THR A 533 18.13 18.88 22.51
C THR A 533 17.27 19.06 23.76
N ASP A 534 17.31 20.24 24.36
CA ASP A 534 16.37 20.58 25.42
C ASP A 534 14.95 20.57 24.88
N VAL A 535 14.06 19.88 25.56
CA VAL A 535 12.65 19.75 25.16
C VAL A 535 11.78 20.40 26.22
N THR A 536 11.24 21.56 25.88
CA THR A 536 10.28 22.32 26.70
C THR A 536 8.86 22.18 26.13
N ASP A 537 7.86 22.72 26.83
CA ASP A 537 6.50 22.75 26.31
C ASP A 537 6.42 23.53 24.99
N GLU A 538 7.06 24.71 24.93
CA GLU A 538 7.09 25.59 23.75
C GLU A 538 7.80 24.93 22.57
N LYS A 539 8.81 24.08 22.82
CA LYS A 539 9.55 23.33 21.80
C LYS A 539 8.83 22.04 21.38
N GLY A 540 7.60 21.82 21.85
CA GLY A 540 6.73 20.73 21.44
C GLY A 540 6.99 19.41 22.15
N ALA A 541 7.24 19.45 23.47
CA ALA A 541 7.33 18.26 24.30
C ALA A 541 6.15 17.29 24.06
N THR A 542 6.40 15.99 24.18
CA THR A 542 5.33 14.99 24.12
C THR A 542 4.32 15.28 25.23
N ARG A 543 3.07 15.46 24.85
CA ARG A 543 1.94 15.70 25.76
C ARG A 543 1.38 14.37 26.23
N VAL A 544 1.19 14.19 27.53
CA VAL A 544 0.71 12.93 28.13
C VAL A 544 -0.45 13.17 29.07
N TYR A 545 -1.40 12.23 29.13
CA TYR A 545 -2.38 12.13 30.22
C TYR A 545 -1.88 11.13 31.26
N PRO A 546 -1.35 11.58 32.40
CA PRO A 546 -0.77 10.69 33.40
C PRO A 546 -1.80 9.70 33.94
N GLY A 547 -1.41 8.44 34.09
CA GLY A 547 -2.24 7.35 34.64
C GLY A 547 -3.25 6.77 33.64
N SER A 548 -3.40 7.36 32.46
CA SER A 548 -4.40 6.94 31.47
C SER A 548 -4.16 5.54 30.87
N HIS A 549 -2.96 4.97 31.04
CA HIS A 549 -2.55 3.67 30.53
C HIS A 549 -3.33 2.47 31.10
N VAL A 550 -3.96 2.63 32.26
CA VAL A 550 -4.74 1.58 32.94
C VAL A 550 -6.22 1.96 33.14
N MET A 551 -6.61 3.16 32.71
CA MET A 551 -7.99 3.65 32.84
C MET A 551 -8.76 3.42 31.53
N ASN A 552 -10.06 3.13 31.64
CA ASN A 552 -10.94 3.10 30.47
C ASN A 552 -11.43 4.53 30.16
N VAL A 553 -10.53 5.36 29.64
CA VAL A 553 -10.76 6.78 29.36
C VAL A 553 -10.37 7.16 27.94
N LEU A 554 -10.91 8.27 27.43
CA LEU A 554 -10.48 8.92 26.21
C LEU A 554 -10.33 10.45 26.40
N PRO A 555 -9.48 11.12 25.61
CA PRO A 555 -9.47 12.58 25.53
C PRO A 555 -10.82 13.11 25.06
N ASP A 556 -11.32 14.18 25.68
CA ASP A 556 -12.56 14.85 25.31
C ASP A 556 -12.53 15.33 23.85
N ASP A 557 -11.43 15.99 23.48
CA ASP A 557 -11.11 16.30 22.09
C ASP A 557 -9.78 15.67 21.70
N MET A 558 -9.84 14.66 20.83
CA MET A 558 -8.66 13.97 20.31
C MET A 558 -7.75 14.88 19.47
N ASN A 559 -8.26 15.99 18.95
CA ASN A 559 -7.48 16.93 18.16
C ASN A 559 -6.80 18.02 18.99
N HIS A 560 -7.08 18.11 20.29
CA HIS A 560 -6.46 19.07 21.19
C HIS A 560 -5.68 18.36 22.30
N VAL A 561 -4.68 19.06 22.83
CA VAL A 561 -3.87 18.52 23.91
C VAL A 561 -4.57 18.59 25.27
N GLY A 562 -5.65 19.38 25.38
CA GLY A 562 -6.48 19.48 26.57
C GLY A 562 -5.67 19.75 27.84
N THR A 563 -6.01 19.04 28.92
CA THR A 563 -5.35 19.13 30.23
C THR A 563 -4.17 18.17 30.39
N SER A 564 -3.68 17.58 29.30
CA SER A 564 -2.42 16.82 29.30
C SER A 564 -1.27 17.67 29.83
N ILE A 565 -0.15 17.04 30.18
CA ILE A 565 1.07 17.72 30.63
C ILE A 565 2.24 17.44 29.70
N PRO A 566 3.23 18.35 29.58
CA PRO A 566 4.41 18.12 28.77
C PRO A 566 5.41 17.21 29.50
N ALA A 567 5.92 16.17 28.83
CA ALA A 567 7.08 15.41 29.26
C ALA A 567 8.38 16.18 28.95
N ALA A 568 8.53 17.37 29.54
CA ALA A 568 9.67 18.26 29.30
C ALA A 568 10.92 17.80 30.08
N ALA A 569 12.08 17.85 29.43
CA ALA A 569 13.36 17.44 30.02
C ALA A 569 14.55 18.01 29.21
N PRO A 570 15.73 18.18 29.84
CA PRO A 570 16.94 18.63 29.13
C PRO A 570 17.48 17.58 28.15
N ALA A 571 18.32 18.01 27.23
CA ALA A 571 19.07 17.14 26.33
C ALA A 571 19.81 16.05 27.12
N GLY A 572 19.87 14.84 26.55
CA GLY A 572 20.45 13.67 27.20
C GLY A 572 19.49 12.94 28.14
N SER A 573 18.27 13.45 28.35
CA SER A 573 17.23 12.69 29.04
C SER A 573 16.60 11.63 28.14
N CYS A 574 16.06 10.55 28.74
CA CYS A 574 15.26 9.54 28.05
C CYS A 574 13.87 9.45 28.69
N VAL A 575 12.82 9.76 27.92
CA VAL A 575 11.43 9.58 28.36
C VAL A 575 10.97 8.17 28.04
N LEU A 576 10.55 7.45 29.08
CA LEU A 576 9.92 6.14 28.99
C LEU A 576 8.41 6.34 28.91
N LEU A 577 7.74 5.74 27.93
CA LEU A 577 6.30 5.90 27.74
C LEU A 577 5.66 4.54 27.46
N ASP A 578 4.77 4.11 28.36
CA ASP A 578 3.88 2.97 28.16
C ASP A 578 2.97 3.26 26.96
N SER A 579 2.98 2.36 25.96
CA SER A 579 2.24 2.54 24.70
C SER A 579 0.72 2.61 24.87
N ARG A 580 0.20 2.29 26.06
CA ARG A 580 -1.22 2.45 26.42
C ARG A 580 -1.55 3.86 26.93
N THR A 581 -0.56 4.69 27.22
CA THR A 581 -0.78 6.06 27.72
C THR A 581 -1.30 6.95 26.59
N TRP A 582 -2.39 7.68 26.83
CA TRP A 582 -2.86 8.70 25.89
C TRP A 582 -1.85 9.84 25.82
N HIS A 583 -1.38 10.11 24.60
CA HIS A 583 -0.35 11.11 24.34
C HIS A 583 -0.47 11.73 22.96
N SER A 584 0.22 12.84 22.75
CA SER A 584 0.34 13.53 21.46
C SER A 584 1.71 14.19 21.34
N THR A 585 2.19 14.37 20.11
CA THR A 585 3.28 15.31 19.86
C THR A 585 2.81 16.73 20.18
N GLY A 586 3.57 17.46 21.01
CA GLY A 586 3.32 18.88 21.29
C GLY A 586 3.64 19.75 20.08
N VAL A 587 3.11 20.97 20.08
CA VAL A 587 3.35 21.94 19.00
C VAL A 587 4.70 22.63 19.24
N ASN A 588 5.62 22.53 18.30
CA ASN A 588 6.86 23.29 18.37
C ASN A 588 6.61 24.71 17.87
N THR A 589 6.52 25.66 18.81
CA THR A 589 6.28 27.09 18.56
C THR A 589 7.57 27.92 18.53
N THR A 590 8.72 27.27 18.71
CA THR A 590 10.04 27.92 18.67
C THR A 590 10.55 28.05 17.22
N ASN A 591 11.72 28.68 17.05
CA ASN A 591 12.39 28.79 15.76
C ASN A 591 13.43 27.67 15.51
N GLU A 592 13.53 26.70 16.42
CA GLU A 592 14.52 25.62 16.35
C GLU A 592 13.83 24.28 16.08
N THR A 593 14.55 23.35 15.47
CA THR A 593 14.08 21.97 15.33
C THR A 593 14.21 21.21 16.65
N ARG A 594 13.35 20.20 16.84
CA ARG A 594 13.41 19.27 17.98
C ARG A 594 13.66 17.84 17.48
N PRO A 595 14.94 17.43 17.33
CA PRO A 595 15.28 16.03 17.04
C PRO A 595 15.16 15.15 18.29
N VAL A 596 14.46 14.03 18.17
CA VAL A 596 14.33 13.00 19.21
C VAL A 596 14.48 11.62 18.56
N ILE A 597 15.24 10.72 19.17
CA ILE A 597 15.18 9.29 18.79
C ILE A 597 13.96 8.67 19.44
N LEU A 598 13.06 8.11 18.62
CA LEU A 598 11.96 7.27 19.05
C LEU A 598 12.35 5.81 18.85
N GLN A 599 12.62 5.15 19.95
CA GLN A 599 13.01 3.75 20.00
C GLN A 599 11.99 2.98 20.82
N SER A 600 11.34 1.99 20.23
CA SER A 600 10.27 1.23 20.88
C SER A 600 10.66 -0.23 20.99
N PHE A 601 10.28 -0.88 22.09
CA PHE A 601 10.49 -2.32 22.29
C PHE A 601 9.16 -3.01 22.49
N CYS A 602 9.05 -4.25 22.01
CA CYS A 602 7.85 -5.06 22.15
C CYS A 602 8.16 -6.41 22.79
N ARG A 603 7.13 -7.04 23.37
CA ARG A 603 7.25 -8.44 23.82
C ARG A 603 7.63 -9.34 22.64
N PHE A 604 8.35 -10.42 22.93
CA PHE A 604 8.89 -11.32 21.90
C PHE A 604 7.86 -11.92 20.92
N PHE A 605 6.59 -12.04 21.30
CA PHE A 605 5.53 -12.58 20.44
C PHE A 605 4.85 -11.51 19.58
N VAL A 606 5.13 -10.23 19.83
CA VAL A 606 4.60 -9.11 19.05
C VAL A 606 5.47 -8.96 17.81
N ARG A 607 4.83 -8.90 16.63
CA ARG A 607 5.54 -8.66 15.37
C ARG A 607 6.08 -7.23 15.33
N GLN A 608 7.38 -7.07 15.11
CA GLN A 608 8.04 -5.77 14.92
C GLN A 608 7.41 -4.96 13.78
N ILE A 609 7.37 -3.63 13.90
CA ILE A 609 6.94 -2.73 12.80
C ILE A 609 7.97 -2.79 11.68
N GLU A 610 9.26 -2.73 12.04
CA GLU A 610 10.37 -2.81 11.10
C GLU A 610 10.89 -4.24 11.01
N ASN A 611 10.94 -4.79 9.79
CA ASN A 611 11.50 -6.12 9.54
C ASN A 611 13.01 -6.04 9.34
N TYR A 612 13.78 -5.94 10.43
CA TYR A 612 15.24 -5.81 10.40
C TYR A 612 15.95 -6.95 9.68
N GLN A 613 15.37 -8.15 9.63
CA GLN A 613 15.92 -9.24 8.82
C GLN A 613 15.97 -8.89 7.32
N ALA A 614 14.95 -8.18 6.84
CA ALA A 614 14.82 -7.77 5.45
C ALA A 614 15.48 -6.41 5.15
N ILE A 615 15.42 -5.45 6.07
CA ILE A 615 15.80 -4.05 5.78
C ILE A 615 17.23 -3.66 6.18
N LEU A 616 17.94 -4.50 6.94
CA LEU A 616 19.36 -4.27 7.24
C LEU A 616 20.25 -4.75 6.10
N SER A 617 21.26 -3.95 5.75
CA SER A 617 22.30 -4.31 4.78
C SER A 617 23.16 -5.47 5.30
N ASP A 618 23.79 -6.19 4.37
CA ASP A 618 24.68 -7.30 4.73
C ASP A 618 25.92 -6.80 5.49
N GLU A 619 26.39 -5.59 5.17
CA GLU A 619 27.47 -4.90 5.89
C GLU A 619 27.11 -4.69 7.36
N VAL A 620 25.93 -4.13 7.63
CA VAL A 620 25.46 -3.91 9.01
C VAL A 620 25.29 -5.25 9.72
N LYS A 621 24.62 -6.22 9.08
CA LYS A 621 24.40 -7.57 9.65
C LYS A 621 25.70 -8.27 10.05
N ALA A 622 26.79 -8.05 9.33
CA ALA A 622 28.08 -8.69 9.56
C ALA A 622 28.79 -8.21 10.83
N LYS A 623 28.51 -6.97 11.29
CA LYS A 623 29.16 -6.38 12.48
C LYS A 623 28.32 -6.41 13.75
N LEU A 624 27.05 -6.83 13.68
CA LEU A 624 26.17 -6.89 14.86
C LEU A 624 26.69 -7.86 15.93
N SER A 625 26.74 -7.40 17.17
CA SER A 625 26.93 -8.26 18.35
C SER A 625 25.73 -9.20 18.55
N GLU A 626 25.92 -10.33 19.24
CA GLU A 626 24.82 -11.26 19.55
C GLU A 626 23.66 -10.58 20.28
N ARG A 627 23.94 -9.59 21.13
CA ARG A 627 22.93 -8.77 21.79
C ARG A 627 22.09 -7.99 20.77
N GLN A 628 22.74 -7.23 19.89
CA GLN A 628 22.05 -6.44 18.87
C GLN A 628 21.26 -7.34 17.93
N ARG A 629 21.80 -8.50 17.54
CA ARG A 629 21.08 -9.49 16.73
C ARG A 629 19.80 -9.96 17.43
N ALA A 630 19.87 -10.28 18.72
CA ALA A 630 18.71 -10.70 19.49
C ALA A 630 17.64 -9.60 19.59
N LEU A 631 18.04 -8.36 19.89
CA LEU A 631 17.12 -7.21 19.92
C LEU A 631 16.48 -6.96 18.56
N LEU A 632 17.24 -7.07 17.47
CA LEU A 632 16.76 -6.85 16.11
C LEU A 632 15.94 -8.04 15.55
N GLY A 633 15.76 -9.12 16.32
CA GLY A 633 14.98 -10.30 15.88
C GLY A 633 15.69 -11.16 14.84
N LEU A 634 17.03 -11.04 14.72
CA LEU A 634 17.84 -11.86 13.83
C LEU A 634 18.17 -13.22 14.46
N PRO A 635 18.35 -14.28 13.64
CA PRO A 635 18.81 -15.57 14.15
C PRO A 635 20.21 -15.45 14.78
N SER A 636 20.43 -16.20 15.87
CA SER A 636 21.75 -16.32 16.50
C SER A 636 22.73 -16.99 15.54
N MET A 637 23.99 -16.53 15.57
CA MET A 637 25.07 -17.09 14.74
C MET A 637 25.72 -18.32 15.39
N LYS A 638 25.34 -18.66 16.62
CA LYS A 638 25.84 -19.86 17.31
C LYS A 638 25.24 -21.12 16.65
N PRO A 639 26.04 -22.16 16.37
CA PRO A 639 25.54 -23.46 15.91
C PRO A 639 24.42 -23.93 16.85
N GLY A 640 23.25 -24.23 16.29
CA GLY A 640 22.00 -24.33 17.03
C GLY A 640 22.02 -25.39 18.14
N GLY A 641 22.18 -24.97 19.38
CA GLY A 641 21.74 -25.73 20.54
C GLY A 641 20.22 -25.59 20.66
N LYS A 642 19.48 -26.51 20.03
CA LYS A 642 18.00 -26.63 20.06
C LYS A 642 17.27 -25.43 19.46
N GLY A 643 16.63 -25.62 18.31
CA GLY A 643 15.52 -24.76 17.90
C GLY A 643 14.41 -24.85 18.95
N GLN A 644 14.38 -23.92 19.90
CA GLN A 644 13.23 -23.75 20.77
C GLN A 644 12.16 -23.03 19.94
N GLY A 645 11.24 -23.80 19.34
CA GLY A 645 9.90 -23.27 19.15
C GLY A 645 9.41 -22.82 20.53
N PHE A 646 9.07 -21.53 20.66
CA PHE A 646 8.80 -20.85 21.92
C PHE A 646 8.01 -21.72 22.90
N ALA A 647 8.71 -22.32 23.87
CA ALA A 647 8.04 -22.91 25.00
C ALA A 647 7.54 -21.74 25.84
N ALA A 648 6.23 -21.49 25.77
CA ALA A 648 5.53 -20.71 26.77
C ALA A 648 5.97 -21.22 28.15
N TYR A 649 6.58 -20.35 28.95
CA TYR A 649 6.79 -20.48 30.39
C TYR A 649 7.32 -21.84 30.90
N ASN A 650 8.60 -21.89 31.27
CA ASN A 650 9.10 -22.92 32.21
C ASN A 650 8.47 -22.68 33.60
N TRP A 651 7.22 -23.13 33.80
CA TRP A 651 6.63 -23.26 35.13
C TRP A 651 7.17 -24.54 35.79
N PRO A 652 7.59 -24.53 37.06
CA PRO A 652 7.91 -25.76 37.77
C PRO A 652 6.70 -26.71 37.79
N GLY A 653 6.76 -27.84 37.08
CA GLY A 653 5.71 -28.87 37.11
C GLY A 653 5.18 -29.39 35.76
N THR A 654 5.60 -28.84 34.61
CA THR A 654 5.09 -29.24 33.28
C THR A 654 5.88 -30.37 32.58
N GLN A 655 6.42 -31.33 33.34
CA GLN A 655 7.12 -32.52 32.78
C GLN A 655 6.17 -33.69 32.48
N VAL A 656 5.03 -33.44 31.85
CA VAL A 656 4.08 -34.51 31.48
C VAL A 656 3.87 -34.57 29.97
N GLY A 657 4.66 -35.42 29.31
CA GLY A 657 4.44 -35.82 27.92
C GLY A 657 5.68 -36.47 27.30
N ARG A 658 5.58 -37.75 26.94
CA ARG A 658 6.62 -38.41 26.12
C ARG A 658 6.58 -37.83 24.71
N MET A 659 7.64 -37.13 24.30
CA MET A 659 7.79 -36.65 22.92
C MET A 659 7.80 -37.84 21.94
N ARG A 660 7.14 -37.67 20.79
CA ARG A 660 6.95 -38.73 19.77
C ARG A 660 8.17 -38.94 18.85
N ALA A 661 9.24 -38.15 18.97
CA ALA A 661 10.50 -38.38 18.27
C ALA A 661 11.67 -37.74 19.02
N ALA A 662 12.86 -38.35 18.91
CA ALA A 662 14.09 -37.80 19.47
C ALA A 662 14.53 -36.57 18.67
N VAL A 663 14.90 -35.51 19.37
CA VAL A 663 15.49 -34.31 18.77
C VAL A 663 16.91 -34.70 18.34
N GLY A 664 17.18 -34.64 17.03
CA GLY A 664 18.49 -34.93 16.45
C GLY A 664 19.59 -34.07 17.08
N LYS A 665 20.77 -34.68 17.26
CA LYS A 665 21.93 -34.11 17.98
C LYS A 665 22.43 -32.81 17.38
#